data_AF-A0A7S4F1F4-F1
#
_entry.id   AF-A0A7S4F1F4-F1
#
_cell.length_a   1.000
_cell.length_b   1.000
_cell.length_c   1.000
_cell.angle_alpha   90.00
_cell.angle_beta   90.00
_cell.angle_gamma   90.00
#
_symmetry.space_group_name_H-M   'P 1'
#
loop_
_entity.id
_entity.type
_entity.pdbx_description
1 polymer ?
#
loop_
_entity_poly.entity_id
_entity_poly.type
_entity_poly.pdbx_seq_one_letter_code
_entity_poly.pdbx_strand_id
1 'polypeptide(L)'
;MGCGGSKEDVEAQPVLEETPVSVPNVQSEEAQEQIQVIETLQIDETKPSETTFIASVLRARQLHSDNVEIMTDCCTRLQSHNRGLKNYIAIADAQAVQEAVDAGWIGSCNDKKLIAVLCSRTKTQLQKTIKAYFQLYDKDLRKVVKGETGGDYGRMMYYAMSSRDSYIADVIDQACGGFGCDESMLVDLFVMFGQERLYAGKKVWEDKHDKSLIDYLNKELGHSYRHLRGLILKLLKDPQDAEDEVDEEKLTLQADMLRAETQKWTILGNDFNEDLVSETLSVNSVAANQRLAVLYENKYNQSLVKALEGKCAKRFHSALSGLLMERTDYIAKRLEEAFKGWTTDRKVLVRFLGGLDGDLMLGVAAAYERKYQRPLDHAVRNEIRGDGHMERACLTWLRALAEPTGGSEEFTEVDIESHGGEAPKLAHMLDALLIENDALLRFIVSLDVEVIREAVKGYGTDDTKLIRALATRNKQFLARVSVSYRAAYGEPLQKLVDEECDGWYAYLAKFLVVQEAQADSMLLDQALNTNGANKKNEQPETDVKALIEFLCARHPARVRAVKKKWEAANDMSLIDRLHDSLDGDMRRVALTMLKGKRDTDDNDEEVDEALVKKQTKRLFACVVEEPDVKETIDILCINSIGQNQAVSALFEDTYDMSLGRALGKAFAGNVKNALLALLQGPAQWYAASLRAAFQGMSHCDKTVCRILGAHDKNDVVQIALAYEKKYDTPLKADVASYCKGNYKRLAVAWIDLPDQLGQPTKKINLPTVASMDEAAKKSIGRNKIIDNDEDVDDDDENPENIPNPSSPLYKAKIRKWTRKLKEAEDLGNVYKAAYYRRLLVMYPPAPPGNPLLTGYLEALKAEYENGDKGIVKEWLDSVDESEVGDDEGEAKSKDVLVEWVGVTSAMVAAKHVTFKEINQAWGTPKQQVAAEPVPEVKYQEPEYVPSYVVAATPPPPQAGLQQLTATVPYGVYGGQQMQVDTPNGQRMAVTVPDGLGPGNTFTFLAPGPPQPAPAVPVQPVQPVQYGQQFGQQYGQQYGQQYAPQYQPYQQPPVQVVMPPVTPNAAAYGYQPPPQQPRVVHHGGGGLFGF
;
A
#
# COMPACT_ATOMS: atom_id res chain seq x y z
N MET A 1 66.74 -30.19 8.28
CA MET A 1 67.20 -31.57 8.55
C MET A 1 66.22 -32.51 7.88
N GLY A 2 66.73 -33.53 7.17
CA GLY A 2 65.97 -34.43 6.27
C GLY A 2 64.97 -35.33 6.98
N CYS A 3 64.32 -36.31 6.36
CA CYS A 3 64.41 -36.97 5.05
C CYS A 3 63.12 -37.82 4.91
N GLY A 4 62.79 -38.26 3.68
CA GLY A 4 62.17 -39.58 3.47
C GLY A 4 60.86 -39.60 2.68
N GLY A 5 60.93 -40.04 1.41
CA GLY A 5 59.79 -40.27 0.52
C GLY A 5 58.91 -41.48 0.89
N SER A 6 57.80 -41.71 0.19
CA SER A 6 57.80 -42.37 -1.12
C SER A 6 56.39 -42.42 -1.75
N LYS A 7 56.38 -42.37 -3.09
CA LYS A 7 55.42 -42.83 -4.12
C LYS A 7 53.99 -43.22 -3.71
N GLU A 8 52.98 -42.68 -4.41
CA GLU A 8 52.17 -43.42 -5.40
C GLU A 8 51.19 -42.50 -6.16
N ASP A 9 51.14 -42.74 -7.47
CA ASP A 9 50.04 -42.72 -8.44
C ASP A 9 49.16 -41.47 -8.72
N VAL A 10 48.98 -41.28 -10.02
CA VAL A 10 48.21 -40.25 -10.72
C VAL A 10 46.74 -40.70 -10.77
N GLU A 11 45.85 -39.93 -10.17
CA GLU A 11 44.42 -39.91 -10.50
C GLU A 11 44.00 -38.49 -10.91
N ALA A 12 43.16 -38.43 -11.94
CA ALA A 12 42.74 -37.23 -12.63
C ALA A 12 42.03 -36.23 -11.70
N GLN A 13 42.35 -34.94 -11.85
CA GLN A 13 41.66 -33.85 -11.16
C GLN A 13 40.19 -33.77 -11.59
N PRO A 14 39.23 -33.67 -10.66
CA PRO A 14 37.87 -33.28 -11.01
C PRO A 14 37.82 -31.78 -11.32
N VAL A 15 37.05 -31.47 -12.35
CA VAL A 15 36.66 -30.13 -12.80
C VAL A 15 36.12 -29.32 -11.62
N LEU A 16 36.58 -28.07 -11.49
CA LEU A 16 36.12 -27.11 -10.49
C LEU A 16 34.65 -26.76 -10.77
N GLU A 17 33.73 -27.31 -9.99
CA GLU A 17 32.37 -26.78 -9.84
C GLU A 17 32.45 -25.46 -9.06
N GLU A 18 31.83 -24.41 -9.62
CA GLU A 18 31.67 -23.11 -8.99
C GLU A 18 30.90 -23.26 -7.67
N THR A 19 31.53 -22.83 -6.57
CA THR A 19 30.86 -22.78 -5.27
C THR A 19 30.00 -21.52 -5.21
N PRO A 20 28.70 -21.60 -4.88
CA PRO A 20 27.88 -20.42 -4.66
C PRO A 20 28.42 -19.65 -3.45
N VAL A 21 28.70 -18.37 -3.66
CA VAL A 21 29.11 -17.43 -2.60
C VAL A 21 27.96 -17.27 -1.61
N SER A 22 28.18 -17.65 -0.34
CA SER A 22 27.23 -17.39 0.74
C SER A 22 27.25 -15.91 1.11
N VAL A 23 26.09 -15.27 1.06
CA VAL A 23 25.86 -13.90 1.54
C VAL A 23 26.02 -13.87 3.07
N PRO A 24 26.63 -12.83 3.67
CA PRO A 24 26.69 -12.69 5.11
C PRO A 24 25.29 -12.63 5.71
N ASN A 25 25.04 -13.54 6.65
CA ASN A 25 23.78 -13.72 7.35
C ASN A 25 23.57 -12.54 8.32
N VAL A 26 22.77 -11.54 7.94
CA VAL A 26 22.23 -10.55 8.90
C VAL A 26 21.09 -11.22 9.69
N GLN A 27 21.46 -12.19 10.53
CA GLN A 27 20.58 -12.77 11.54
C GLN A 27 20.83 -12.03 12.86
N SER A 28 20.13 -10.92 13.04
CA SER A 28 19.80 -10.44 14.39
C SER A 28 18.37 -10.86 14.68
N GLU A 29 18.08 -11.35 15.90
CA GLU A 29 16.72 -11.71 16.34
C GLU A 29 15.75 -10.53 16.15
N GLU A 30 16.23 -9.28 16.23
CA GLU A 30 15.47 -8.06 15.93
C GLU A 30 15.00 -7.97 14.46
N ALA A 31 15.78 -8.47 13.50
CA ALA A 31 15.38 -8.49 12.09
C ALA A 31 14.34 -9.59 11.81
N GLN A 32 14.42 -10.73 12.52
CA GLN A 32 13.42 -11.81 12.42
C GLN A 32 12.09 -11.45 13.11
N GLU A 33 12.12 -10.70 14.22
CA GLU A 33 10.91 -10.13 14.82
C GLU A 33 10.26 -9.08 13.89
N GLN A 34 11.06 -8.25 13.20
CA GLN A 34 10.53 -7.32 12.20
C GLN A 34 9.92 -8.02 10.98
N ILE A 35 10.47 -9.18 10.56
CA ILE A 35 9.94 -10.00 9.47
C ILE A 35 8.65 -10.73 9.91
N GLN A 36 8.55 -11.23 11.14
CA GLN A 36 7.30 -11.81 11.67
C GLN A 36 6.16 -10.78 11.80
N VAL A 37 6.50 -9.52 12.11
CA VAL A 37 5.53 -8.41 12.09
C VAL A 37 5.06 -8.09 10.66
N ILE A 38 5.89 -8.38 9.65
CA ILE A 38 5.54 -8.22 8.22
C ILE A 38 4.71 -9.40 7.69
N GLU A 39 4.95 -10.64 8.15
CA GLU A 39 4.05 -11.77 7.86
C GLU A 39 2.66 -11.59 8.50
N THR A 40 2.58 -10.94 9.66
CA THR A 40 1.29 -10.55 10.26
C THR A 40 0.64 -9.31 9.61
N LEU A 41 1.30 -8.70 8.62
CA LEU A 41 0.74 -7.70 7.71
C LEU A 41 0.29 -8.29 6.36
N GLN A 42 0.27 -9.63 6.22
CA GLN A 42 -0.52 -10.25 5.16
C GLN A 42 -1.93 -9.68 5.24
N ILE A 43 -2.28 -8.96 4.18
CA ILE A 43 -3.61 -8.41 3.96
C ILE A 43 -4.56 -9.58 4.14
N ASP A 44 -5.53 -9.43 5.04
CA ASP A 44 -6.62 -10.40 5.19
C ASP A 44 -7.32 -10.52 3.82
N GLU A 45 -7.02 -11.60 3.09
CA GLU A 45 -7.47 -11.87 1.71
C GLU A 45 -8.98 -12.19 1.64
N THR A 46 -9.73 -11.99 2.74
CA THR A 46 -11.12 -12.42 2.85
C THR A 46 -12.16 -11.40 2.36
N LYS A 47 -11.78 -10.36 1.60
CA LYS A 47 -12.74 -9.37 1.02
C LYS A 47 -12.86 -9.48 -0.51
N PRO A 48 -14.05 -9.80 -1.06
CA PRO A 48 -14.37 -9.60 -2.46
C PRO A 48 -14.98 -8.23 -2.80
N SER A 49 -15.46 -7.44 -1.83
CA SER A 49 -16.31 -6.26 -2.17
C SER A 49 -15.58 -4.95 -2.52
N GLU A 50 -14.25 -4.90 -2.63
CA GLU A 50 -13.48 -3.90 -3.42
C GLU A 50 -11.98 -4.20 -3.25
N THR A 51 -11.44 -5.07 -4.11
CA THR A 51 -10.01 -5.44 -4.08
C THR A 51 -9.16 -4.20 -4.39
N THR A 52 -8.18 -3.87 -3.54
CA THR A 52 -7.26 -2.73 -3.78
C THR A 52 -6.56 -2.88 -5.14
N PHE A 53 -6.07 -1.79 -5.74
CA PHE A 53 -5.37 -1.86 -7.02
C PHE A 53 -4.27 -2.96 -7.02
N ILE A 54 -3.41 -2.96 -6.01
CA ILE A 54 -2.33 -3.97 -5.89
C ILE A 54 -2.89 -5.38 -5.65
N ALA A 55 -3.91 -5.54 -4.80
CA ALA A 55 -4.53 -6.84 -4.58
C ALA A 55 -5.21 -7.37 -5.86
N SER A 56 -5.76 -6.49 -6.71
CA SER A 56 -6.34 -6.88 -7.99
C SER A 56 -5.26 -7.39 -8.96
N VAL A 57 -4.08 -6.78 -8.94
CA VAL A 57 -2.92 -7.20 -9.72
C VAL A 57 -2.38 -8.54 -9.21
N LEU A 58 -2.25 -8.73 -7.89
CA LEU A 58 -1.82 -10.00 -7.29
C LEU A 58 -2.80 -11.14 -7.63
N ARG A 59 -4.10 -10.88 -7.52
CA ARG A 59 -5.14 -11.85 -7.89
C ARG A 59 -5.08 -12.20 -9.38
N ALA A 60 -4.89 -11.21 -10.25
CA ALA A 60 -4.71 -11.44 -11.68
C ALA A 60 -3.44 -12.27 -11.95
N ARG A 61 -2.34 -11.99 -11.26
CA ARG A 61 -1.08 -12.76 -11.34
C ARG A 61 -1.27 -14.23 -10.92
N GLN A 62 -2.15 -14.49 -9.96
CA GLN A 62 -2.45 -15.84 -9.46
C GLN A 62 -3.43 -16.61 -10.35
N LEU A 63 -4.49 -15.95 -10.86
CA LEU A 63 -5.58 -16.62 -11.59
C LEU A 63 -5.38 -16.62 -13.12
N HIS A 64 -4.54 -15.74 -13.65
CA HIS A 64 -4.46 -15.45 -15.09
C HIS A 64 -3.02 -15.30 -15.61
N SER A 65 -2.04 -15.97 -15.00
CA SER A 65 -0.61 -15.87 -15.37
C SER A 65 -0.31 -16.16 -16.84
N ASP A 66 -1.13 -16.98 -17.48
CA ASP A 66 -0.93 -17.45 -18.85
C ASP A 66 -1.64 -16.57 -19.88
N ASN A 67 -2.44 -15.58 -19.42
CA ASN A 67 -3.18 -14.68 -20.29
C ASN A 67 -2.36 -13.41 -20.59
N VAL A 68 -1.86 -13.34 -21.83
CA VAL A 68 -1.02 -12.22 -22.32
C VAL A 68 -1.70 -10.87 -22.20
N GLU A 69 -3.00 -10.76 -22.51
CA GLU A 69 -3.72 -9.48 -22.49
C GLU A 69 -3.87 -8.97 -21.05
N ILE A 70 -4.27 -9.86 -20.12
CA ILE A 70 -4.43 -9.50 -18.70
C ILE A 70 -3.08 -9.14 -18.08
N MET A 71 -2.01 -9.90 -18.38
CA MET A 71 -0.67 -9.59 -17.87
C MET A 71 -0.14 -8.27 -18.45
N THR A 72 -0.39 -7.99 -19.74
CA THR A 72 -0.01 -6.71 -20.36
C THR A 72 -0.71 -5.53 -19.70
N ASP A 73 -2.03 -5.61 -19.43
CA ASP A 73 -2.77 -4.57 -18.71
C ASP A 73 -2.21 -4.36 -17.29
N CYS A 74 -1.99 -5.47 -16.55
CA CYS A 74 -1.44 -5.43 -15.20
C CYS A 74 -0.05 -4.78 -15.16
N CYS A 75 0.88 -5.20 -16.03
CA CYS A 75 2.20 -4.60 -16.16
C CYS A 75 2.09 -3.11 -16.49
N THR A 76 1.24 -2.73 -17.46
CA THR A 76 1.10 -1.33 -17.92
C THR A 76 0.62 -0.42 -16.81
N ARG A 77 -0.43 -0.86 -16.10
CA ARG A 77 -1.01 -0.09 -15.00
C ARG A 77 -0.05 0.00 -13.81
N LEU A 78 0.61 -1.10 -13.45
CA LEU A 78 1.56 -1.11 -12.33
C LEU A 78 2.83 -0.31 -12.64
N GLN A 79 3.38 -0.41 -13.85
CA GLN A 79 4.51 0.40 -14.30
C GLN A 79 4.17 1.89 -14.27
N SER A 80 2.99 2.28 -14.78
CA SER A 80 2.50 3.66 -14.71
C SER A 80 2.36 4.16 -13.26
N HIS A 81 1.79 3.33 -12.39
CA HIS A 81 1.66 3.62 -10.96
C HIS A 81 3.03 3.80 -10.29
N ASN A 82 3.97 2.88 -10.50
CA ASN A 82 5.34 2.97 -9.98
C ASN A 82 6.06 4.22 -10.49
N ARG A 83 5.94 4.57 -11.78
CA ARG A 83 6.48 5.84 -12.33
C ARG A 83 5.88 7.05 -11.59
N GLY A 84 4.59 7.01 -11.26
CA GLY A 84 3.93 8.00 -10.41
C GLY A 84 4.56 8.13 -9.02
N LEU A 85 4.76 7.00 -8.33
CA LEU A 85 5.41 6.97 -7.00
C LEU A 85 6.87 7.47 -7.06
N LYS A 86 7.64 7.08 -8.08
CA LYS A 86 9.02 7.56 -8.30
C LYS A 86 9.05 9.08 -8.48
N ASN A 87 8.11 9.66 -9.24
CA ASN A 87 7.99 11.11 -9.38
C ASN A 87 7.60 11.80 -8.07
N TYR A 88 6.71 11.19 -7.28
CA TYR A 88 6.34 11.68 -5.96
C TYR A 88 7.56 11.73 -5.02
N ILE A 89 8.34 10.66 -4.96
CA ILE A 89 9.59 10.59 -4.20
C ILE A 89 10.57 11.67 -4.66
N ALA A 90 10.78 11.81 -5.98
CA ALA A 90 11.69 12.82 -6.51
C ALA A 90 11.29 14.26 -6.14
N ILE A 91 9.99 14.57 -6.12
CA ILE A 91 9.47 15.87 -5.68
C ILE A 91 9.69 16.07 -4.18
N ALA A 92 9.40 15.06 -3.37
CA ALA A 92 9.60 15.10 -1.93
C ALA A 92 11.09 15.30 -1.59
N ASP A 93 11.99 14.58 -2.28
CA ASP A 93 13.43 14.72 -2.16
C ASP A 93 13.89 16.13 -2.54
N ALA A 94 13.41 16.66 -3.67
CA ALA A 94 13.76 18.01 -4.11
C ALA A 94 13.34 19.07 -3.07
N GLN A 95 12.16 18.92 -2.46
CA GLN A 95 11.70 19.77 -1.36
C GLN A 95 12.55 19.62 -0.11
N ALA A 96 12.87 18.39 0.29
CA ALA A 96 13.70 18.12 1.46
C ALA A 96 15.13 18.65 1.29
N VAL A 97 15.69 18.61 0.08
CA VAL A 97 16.98 19.24 -0.24
C VAL A 97 16.87 20.76 -0.14
N GLN A 98 15.82 21.37 -0.71
CA GLN A 98 15.64 22.82 -0.61
C GLN A 98 15.52 23.26 0.85
N GLU A 99 14.73 22.54 1.65
CA GLU A 99 14.65 22.77 3.10
C GLU A 99 16.01 22.62 3.79
N ALA A 100 16.81 21.62 3.40
CA ALA A 100 18.14 21.41 3.97
C ALA A 100 19.10 22.56 3.65
N VAL A 101 19.06 23.08 2.42
CA VAL A 101 19.86 24.23 1.98
C VAL A 101 19.43 25.51 2.70
N ASP A 102 18.12 25.72 2.90
CA ASP A 102 17.58 26.94 3.51
C ASP A 102 17.63 26.95 5.06
N ALA A 103 17.87 25.81 5.72
CA ALA A 103 17.67 25.62 7.18
C ALA A 103 18.72 26.27 8.13
N GLY A 104 19.63 27.11 7.66
CA GLY A 104 20.73 27.65 8.47
C GLY A 104 20.39 28.87 9.33
N TRP A 105 20.67 28.82 10.64
CA TRP A 105 20.48 29.95 11.58
C TRP A 105 21.35 31.20 11.27
N ILE A 106 22.32 31.08 10.36
CA ILE A 106 23.11 32.18 9.77
C ILE A 106 23.36 31.90 8.27
N GLY A 107 22.46 31.15 7.61
CA GLY A 107 22.63 30.72 6.21
C GLY A 107 23.60 29.55 5.98
N SER A 108 23.72 28.60 6.93
CA SER A 108 24.48 27.34 6.74
C SER A 108 23.58 26.12 6.44
N CYS A 109 23.93 25.31 5.46
CA CYS A 109 23.24 24.06 5.08
C CYS A 109 23.07 23.04 6.24
N ASN A 110 21.95 22.31 6.25
CA ASN A 110 21.73 21.14 7.11
C ASN A 110 22.23 19.85 6.44
N ASP A 111 23.53 19.59 6.55
CA ASP A 111 24.19 18.44 5.93
C ASP A 111 23.62 17.08 6.35
N LYS A 112 23.10 16.94 7.57
CA LYS A 112 22.50 15.67 8.03
C LYS A 112 21.27 15.31 7.21
N LYS A 113 20.40 16.29 6.94
CA LYS A 113 19.21 16.13 6.11
C LYS A 113 19.61 15.96 4.64
N LEU A 114 20.58 16.74 4.17
CA LEU A 114 21.10 16.64 2.82
C LEU A 114 21.65 15.22 2.52
N ILE A 115 22.46 14.66 3.41
CA ILE A 115 22.98 13.29 3.33
C ILE A 115 21.84 12.26 3.40
N ALA A 116 20.90 12.44 4.34
CA ALA A 116 19.78 11.52 4.51
C ALA A 116 18.93 11.41 3.25
N VAL A 117 18.76 12.50 2.48
CA VAL A 117 18.01 12.48 1.21
C VAL A 117 18.87 11.96 0.07
N LEU A 118 20.07 12.54 -0.16
CA LEU A 118 20.82 12.30 -1.39
C LEU A 118 21.68 11.04 -1.35
N CYS A 119 22.15 10.60 -0.19
CA CYS A 119 22.96 9.39 -0.08
C CYS A 119 22.11 8.13 0.13
N SER A 120 20.79 8.25 0.32
CA SER A 120 19.89 7.09 0.49
C SER A 120 19.14 6.72 -0.80
N ARG A 121 19.56 7.26 -1.95
CA ARG A 121 18.95 7.02 -3.28
C ARG A 121 19.93 6.33 -4.20
N THR A 122 19.42 5.61 -5.19
CA THR A 122 20.22 5.14 -6.32
C THR A 122 20.56 6.30 -7.26
N LYS A 123 21.57 6.13 -8.13
CA LYS A 123 21.92 7.16 -9.14
C LYS A 123 20.74 7.50 -10.05
N THR A 124 19.94 6.51 -10.42
CA THR A 124 18.74 6.66 -11.27
C THR A 124 17.67 7.49 -10.57
N GLN A 125 17.38 7.19 -9.30
CA GLN A 125 16.47 7.98 -8.47
C GLN A 125 16.99 9.42 -8.32
N LEU A 126 18.29 9.62 -8.10
CA LEU A 126 18.90 10.96 -8.03
C LEU A 126 18.74 11.75 -9.32
N GLN A 127 18.80 11.12 -10.51
CA GLN A 127 18.52 11.84 -11.76
C GLN A 127 17.08 12.37 -11.81
N LYS A 128 16.11 11.58 -11.30
CA LYS A 128 14.71 12.03 -11.19
C LYS A 128 14.59 13.19 -10.20
N THR A 129 15.28 13.12 -9.06
CA THR A 129 15.34 14.21 -8.07
C THR A 129 15.98 15.48 -8.64
N ILE A 130 17.07 15.38 -9.41
CA ILE A 130 17.71 16.51 -10.09
C ILE A 130 16.72 17.18 -11.06
N LYS A 131 16.01 16.37 -11.87
CA LYS A 131 14.99 16.88 -12.80
C LYS A 131 13.85 17.58 -12.06
N ALA A 132 13.33 16.97 -10.99
CA ALA A 132 12.27 17.54 -10.18
C ALA A 132 12.71 18.86 -9.50
N TYR A 133 13.94 18.91 -8.97
CA TYR A 133 14.51 20.10 -8.36
C TYR A 133 14.64 21.25 -9.37
N PHE A 134 15.11 20.96 -10.58
CA PHE A 134 15.15 21.96 -11.65
C PHE A 134 13.75 22.49 -12.01
N GLN A 135 12.75 21.61 -12.11
CA GLN A 135 11.37 22.00 -12.41
C GLN A 135 10.73 22.86 -11.30
N LEU A 136 11.08 22.62 -10.03
CA LEU A 136 10.51 23.34 -8.89
C LEU A 136 11.22 24.68 -8.62
N TYR A 137 12.52 24.75 -8.84
CA TYR A 137 13.35 25.87 -8.37
C TYR A 137 14.19 26.55 -9.46
N ASP A 138 14.16 26.06 -10.71
CA ASP A 138 14.96 26.56 -11.84
C ASP A 138 16.47 26.64 -11.53
N LYS A 139 16.97 25.63 -10.81
CA LYS A 139 18.36 25.53 -10.35
C LYS A 139 18.92 24.14 -10.61
N ASP A 140 20.21 24.08 -10.95
CA ASP A 140 20.96 22.84 -11.07
C ASP A 140 21.31 22.31 -9.67
N LEU A 141 20.65 21.23 -9.26
CA LEU A 141 20.83 20.62 -7.95
C LEU A 141 22.30 20.24 -7.68
N ARG A 142 23.05 19.78 -8.68
CA ARG A 142 24.47 19.41 -8.52
C ARG A 142 25.31 20.63 -8.19
N LYS A 143 25.03 21.78 -8.82
CA LYS A 143 25.72 23.04 -8.53
C LYS A 143 25.33 23.61 -7.17
N VAL A 144 24.05 23.51 -6.77
CA VAL A 144 23.59 23.92 -5.44
C VAL A 144 24.32 23.14 -4.37
N VAL A 145 24.29 21.80 -4.42
CA VAL A 145 24.98 20.94 -3.44
C VAL A 145 26.48 21.22 -3.42
N LYS A 146 27.12 21.39 -4.57
CA LYS A 146 28.56 21.74 -4.65
C LYS A 146 28.88 23.10 -4.02
N GLY A 147 27.95 24.06 -4.03
CA GLY A 147 28.13 25.37 -3.40
C GLY A 147 27.95 25.33 -1.88
N GLU A 148 27.06 24.47 -1.40
CA GLU A 148 26.75 24.31 0.03
C GLU A 148 27.70 23.34 0.76
N THR A 149 28.39 22.48 0.02
CA THR A 149 29.27 21.46 0.56
C THR A 149 30.73 21.68 0.14
N GLY A 150 31.67 21.21 0.94
CA GLY A 150 33.11 21.40 0.70
C GLY A 150 33.94 20.16 0.93
N GLY A 151 35.21 20.22 0.51
CA GLY A 151 36.19 19.16 0.72
C GLY A 151 35.84 17.83 0.06
N ASP A 152 36.32 16.73 0.66
CA ASP A 152 36.09 15.37 0.17
C ASP A 152 34.62 14.95 0.31
N TYR A 153 33.93 15.42 1.36
CA TYR A 153 32.49 15.27 1.53
C TYR A 153 31.69 15.84 0.34
N GLY A 154 31.92 17.12 0.00
CA GLY A 154 31.19 17.74 -1.13
C GLY A 154 31.48 17.06 -2.47
N ARG A 155 32.71 16.56 -2.66
CA ARG A 155 33.06 15.78 -3.86
C ARG A 155 32.36 14.42 -3.89
N MET A 156 32.24 13.73 -2.74
CA MET A 156 31.47 12.49 -2.63
C MET A 156 30.01 12.73 -3.01
N MET A 157 29.37 13.77 -2.48
CA MET A 157 27.99 14.14 -2.83
C MET A 157 27.85 14.43 -4.33
N TYR A 158 28.80 15.19 -4.89
CA TYR A 158 28.80 15.53 -6.31
C TYR A 158 28.90 14.30 -7.23
N TYR A 159 29.74 13.31 -6.87
CA TYR A 159 29.86 12.06 -7.61
C TYR A 159 28.66 11.13 -7.41
N ALA A 160 28.13 11.01 -6.20
CA ALA A 160 26.94 10.22 -5.91
C ALA A 160 25.76 10.63 -6.83
N MET A 161 25.52 11.94 -6.97
CA MET A 161 24.45 12.50 -7.82
C MET A 161 24.71 12.52 -9.33
N SER A 162 25.91 12.14 -9.77
CA SER A 162 26.24 12.09 -11.19
C SER A 162 25.54 10.91 -11.86
N SER A 163 25.00 11.10 -13.07
CA SER A 163 24.74 9.95 -13.97
C SER A 163 26.07 9.22 -14.23
N ARG A 164 26.01 7.94 -14.62
CA ARG A 164 27.22 7.14 -14.91
C ARG A 164 28.13 7.85 -15.92
N ASP A 165 27.56 8.31 -17.03
CA ASP A 165 28.32 8.97 -18.10
C ASP A 165 28.87 10.33 -17.67
N SER A 166 28.08 11.09 -16.88
CA SER A 166 28.54 12.36 -16.31
C SER A 166 29.66 12.16 -15.29
N TYR A 167 29.60 11.09 -14.48
CA TYR A 167 30.64 10.73 -13.54
C TYR A 167 31.95 10.44 -14.27
N ILE A 168 31.90 9.62 -15.32
CA ILE A 168 33.07 9.32 -16.16
C ILE A 168 33.66 10.62 -16.72
N ALA A 169 32.82 11.48 -17.32
CA ALA A 169 33.26 12.78 -17.83
C ALA A 169 33.88 13.66 -16.75
N ASP A 170 33.29 13.74 -15.56
CA ASP A 170 33.79 14.58 -14.48
C ASP A 170 35.11 14.05 -13.89
N VAL A 171 35.31 12.72 -13.86
CA VAL A 171 36.59 12.11 -13.46
C VAL A 171 37.65 12.29 -14.54
N ILE A 172 37.29 12.25 -15.83
CA ILE A 172 38.20 12.61 -16.93
C ILE A 172 38.63 14.08 -16.78
N ASP A 173 37.69 14.99 -16.52
CA ASP A 173 37.98 16.41 -16.30
C ASP A 173 38.93 16.61 -15.12
N GLN A 174 38.68 15.89 -14.01
CA GLN A 174 39.58 15.92 -12.87
C GLN A 174 40.96 15.34 -13.19
N ALA A 175 41.03 14.24 -13.94
CA ALA A 175 42.29 13.64 -14.37
C ALA A 175 43.08 14.55 -15.31
N CYS A 176 42.37 15.35 -16.10
CA CYS A 176 42.92 16.25 -17.11
C CYS A 176 43.14 17.69 -16.58
N GLY A 177 42.70 17.98 -15.36
CA GLY A 177 42.70 19.31 -14.77
C GLY A 177 44.01 19.63 -14.05
N GLY A 178 44.71 20.68 -14.50
CA GLY A 178 45.95 21.17 -13.90
C GLY A 178 47.14 21.18 -14.87
N PHE A 179 48.37 21.21 -14.34
CA PHE A 179 49.58 21.05 -15.15
C PHE A 179 49.90 19.56 -15.28
N GLY A 180 49.60 18.96 -16.44
CA GLY A 180 49.73 17.53 -16.70
C GLY A 180 48.41 16.75 -16.54
N CYS A 181 48.49 15.42 -16.58
CA CYS A 181 47.35 14.51 -16.51
C CYS A 181 47.59 13.44 -15.44
N ASP A 182 46.62 13.17 -14.55
CA ASP A 182 46.73 12.07 -13.57
C ASP A 182 46.31 10.75 -14.21
N GLU A 183 47.31 10.01 -14.69
CA GLU A 183 47.11 8.78 -15.42
C GLU A 183 46.51 7.68 -14.53
N SER A 184 46.65 7.77 -13.20
CA SER A 184 46.08 6.81 -12.26
C SER A 184 44.55 6.90 -12.24
N MET A 185 44.00 8.12 -12.36
CA MET A 185 42.55 8.33 -12.41
C MET A 185 41.96 7.75 -13.70
N LEU A 186 42.66 7.97 -14.81
CA LEU A 186 42.28 7.42 -16.10
C LEU A 186 42.33 5.89 -16.04
N VAL A 187 43.42 5.31 -15.54
CA VAL A 187 43.53 3.84 -15.34
C VAL A 187 42.39 3.30 -14.48
N ASP A 188 42.09 3.92 -13.35
CA ASP A 188 41.00 3.47 -12.48
C ASP A 188 39.64 3.55 -13.19
N LEU A 189 39.35 4.61 -13.96
CA LEU A 189 38.15 4.68 -14.82
C LEU A 189 38.08 3.53 -15.81
N PHE A 190 39.19 3.22 -16.51
CA PHE A 190 39.21 2.17 -17.52
C PHE A 190 38.92 0.79 -16.95
N VAL A 191 39.32 0.55 -15.71
CA VAL A 191 39.05 -0.74 -15.07
C VAL A 191 37.65 -0.78 -14.48
N MET A 192 37.15 0.34 -13.96
CA MET A 192 35.79 0.44 -13.41
C MET A 192 34.69 0.28 -14.47
N PHE A 193 34.94 0.71 -15.72
CA PHE A 193 33.92 0.74 -16.77
C PHE A 193 34.38 0.06 -18.04
N GLY A 194 33.48 -0.67 -18.71
CA GLY A 194 33.74 -1.25 -20.03
C GLY A 194 33.84 -0.20 -21.14
N GLN A 195 34.37 -0.60 -22.29
CA GLN A 195 34.60 0.28 -23.45
C GLN A 195 33.36 1.09 -23.86
N GLU A 196 32.20 0.44 -23.93
CA GLU A 196 30.92 1.08 -24.26
C GLU A 196 30.63 2.28 -23.35
N ARG A 197 30.74 2.09 -22.02
CA ARG A 197 30.48 3.12 -21.02
C ARG A 197 31.56 4.21 -21.02
N LEU A 198 32.82 3.85 -21.22
CA LEU A 198 33.92 4.81 -21.36
C LEU A 198 33.71 5.72 -22.57
N TYR A 199 33.25 5.16 -23.69
CA TYR A 199 32.93 5.91 -24.90
C TYR A 199 31.73 6.84 -24.70
N ALA A 200 30.67 6.39 -24.00
CA ALA A 200 29.56 7.26 -23.61
C ALA A 200 30.01 8.43 -22.74
N GLY A 201 30.83 8.17 -21.72
CA GLY A 201 31.41 9.21 -20.87
C GLY A 201 32.33 10.17 -21.61
N LYS A 202 33.11 9.67 -22.59
CA LYS A 202 33.89 10.50 -23.52
C LYS A 202 32.99 11.47 -24.27
N LYS A 203 31.89 11.01 -24.88
CA LYS A 203 30.96 11.90 -25.61
C LYS A 203 30.45 13.02 -24.72
N VAL A 204 30.01 12.69 -23.50
CA VAL A 204 29.57 13.69 -22.51
C VAL A 204 30.68 14.69 -22.17
N TRP A 205 31.95 14.25 -22.10
CA TRP A 205 33.07 15.15 -21.88
C TRP A 205 33.33 16.07 -23.08
N GLU A 206 33.32 15.53 -24.30
CA GLU A 206 33.55 16.27 -25.54
C GLU A 206 32.45 17.32 -25.75
N ASP A 207 31.19 16.97 -25.50
CA ASP A 207 30.03 17.89 -25.55
C ASP A 207 30.17 19.06 -24.57
N LYS A 208 30.77 18.84 -23.38
CA LYS A 208 30.99 19.89 -22.37
C LYS A 208 32.12 20.85 -22.74
N HIS A 209 33.12 20.39 -23.49
CA HIS A 209 34.38 21.12 -23.71
C HIS A 209 34.59 21.62 -25.15
N ASP A 210 33.75 21.19 -26.09
CA ASP A 210 33.86 21.49 -27.52
C ASP A 210 35.28 21.16 -28.07
N LYS A 211 35.83 20.03 -27.62
CA LYS A 211 37.18 19.54 -27.94
C LYS A 211 37.18 18.03 -28.03
N SER A 212 38.04 17.46 -28.90
CA SER A 212 38.27 16.02 -28.89
C SER A 212 39.10 15.60 -27.67
N LEU A 213 38.58 14.66 -26.89
CA LEU A 213 39.29 14.08 -25.75
C LEU A 213 40.56 13.34 -26.21
N ILE A 214 40.49 12.70 -27.38
CA ILE A 214 41.61 11.96 -27.97
C ILE A 214 42.76 12.92 -28.29
N ASP A 215 42.47 14.05 -28.94
CA ASP A 215 43.48 15.04 -29.28
C ASP A 215 44.07 15.69 -28.02
N TYR A 216 43.23 15.96 -27.03
CA TYR A 216 43.64 16.49 -25.74
C TYR A 216 44.60 15.54 -25.02
N LEU A 217 44.22 14.27 -24.84
CA LEU A 217 45.06 13.26 -24.20
C LEU A 217 46.36 13.02 -24.97
N ASN A 218 46.34 13.09 -26.31
CA ASN A 218 47.55 13.02 -27.13
C ASN A 218 48.56 14.12 -26.83
N LYS A 219 48.06 15.32 -26.48
CA LYS A 219 48.87 16.49 -26.14
C LYS A 219 49.39 16.44 -24.69
N GLU A 220 48.53 16.05 -23.74
CA GLU A 220 48.87 16.07 -22.31
C GLU A 220 49.67 14.84 -21.85
N LEU A 221 49.45 13.66 -22.46
CA LEU A 221 50.22 12.45 -22.15
C LEU A 221 51.51 12.41 -23.00
N GLY A 222 52.63 12.80 -22.38
CA GLY A 222 53.95 12.85 -22.98
C GLY A 222 54.56 11.49 -23.36
N HIS A 223 55.75 11.51 -23.99
CA HIS A 223 56.41 10.31 -24.53
C HIS A 223 56.69 9.20 -23.51
N SER A 224 56.88 9.54 -22.23
CA SER A 224 57.10 8.57 -21.13
C SER A 224 55.90 7.63 -20.89
N TYR A 225 54.73 7.97 -21.44
CA TYR A 225 53.50 7.20 -21.30
C TYR A 225 52.98 6.66 -22.61
N ARG A 226 53.83 6.54 -23.64
CA ARG A 226 53.43 6.14 -25.01
C ARG A 226 52.50 4.90 -25.04
N HIS A 227 52.87 3.83 -24.34
CA HIS A 227 52.13 2.57 -24.37
C HIS A 227 50.84 2.63 -23.56
N LEU A 228 50.87 3.27 -22.38
CA LEU A 228 49.67 3.55 -21.59
C LEU A 228 48.70 4.41 -22.40
N ARG A 229 49.15 5.54 -22.95
CA ARG A 229 48.37 6.40 -23.84
C ARG A 229 47.80 5.62 -25.02
N GLY A 230 48.60 4.77 -25.67
CA GLY A 230 48.16 3.91 -26.76
C GLY A 230 46.98 3.01 -26.37
N LEU A 231 47.08 2.35 -25.22
CA LEU A 231 46.01 1.52 -24.65
C LEU A 231 44.75 2.34 -24.35
N ILE A 232 44.91 3.47 -23.65
CA ILE A 232 43.82 4.39 -23.29
C ILE A 232 43.05 4.85 -24.53
N LEU A 233 43.77 5.29 -25.57
CA LEU A 233 43.17 5.78 -26.80
C LEU A 233 42.43 4.67 -27.55
N LYS A 234 42.90 3.42 -27.50
CA LYS A 234 42.18 2.28 -28.08
C LYS A 234 40.87 2.02 -27.33
N LEU A 235 40.88 2.06 -26.01
CA LEU A 235 39.69 1.85 -25.17
C LEU A 235 38.69 3.02 -25.24
N LEU A 236 39.11 4.21 -25.68
CA LEU A 236 38.24 5.39 -25.89
C LEU A 236 37.72 5.51 -27.33
N LYS A 237 38.08 4.58 -28.22
CA LYS A 237 37.49 4.48 -29.56
C LYS A 237 36.11 3.83 -29.48
N ASP A 238 35.33 4.08 -30.52
CA ASP A 238 34.01 3.50 -30.74
C ASP A 238 34.07 1.98 -30.48
N PRO A 239 33.21 1.42 -29.61
CA PRO A 239 33.17 -0.02 -29.38
C PRO A 239 32.98 -0.75 -30.71
N GLN A 240 33.86 -1.70 -30.99
CA GLN A 240 33.64 -2.68 -32.07
C GLN A 240 32.69 -3.75 -31.53
N ASP A 241 31.89 -4.38 -32.39
CA ASP A 241 31.07 -5.55 -32.04
C ASP A 241 32.00 -6.68 -31.58
N ALA A 242 32.32 -6.70 -30.29
CA ALA A 242 33.07 -7.80 -29.68
C ALA A 242 32.07 -8.93 -29.51
N GLU A 243 32.26 -10.03 -30.24
CA GLU A 243 31.50 -11.26 -30.02
C GLU A 243 31.69 -11.68 -28.55
N ASP A 244 30.58 -11.86 -27.82
CA ASP A 244 30.59 -12.35 -26.43
C ASP A 244 31.00 -13.83 -26.33
N GLU A 245 31.11 -14.51 -27.47
CA GLU A 245 31.52 -15.91 -27.53
C GLU A 245 33.03 -16.05 -27.27
N VAL A 246 33.37 -16.67 -26.14
CA VAL A 246 34.76 -16.84 -25.71
C VAL A 246 35.40 -18.00 -26.47
N ASP A 247 36.19 -17.67 -27.50
CA ASP A 247 37.03 -18.64 -28.22
C ASP A 247 38.25 -19.04 -27.39
N GLU A 248 38.14 -20.13 -26.62
CA GLU A 248 39.23 -20.63 -25.77
C GLU A 248 40.48 -21.05 -26.55
N GLU A 249 40.36 -21.48 -27.81
CA GLU A 249 41.51 -21.89 -28.62
C GLU A 249 42.35 -20.66 -28.98
N LYS A 250 41.69 -19.58 -29.43
CA LYS A 250 42.33 -18.28 -29.65
C LYS A 250 42.96 -17.73 -28.38
N LEU A 251 42.29 -17.81 -27.23
CA LEU A 251 42.85 -17.33 -25.96
C LEU A 251 44.05 -18.16 -25.50
N THR A 252 44.03 -19.48 -25.73
CA THR A 252 45.18 -20.34 -25.44
C THR A 252 46.39 -19.96 -26.30
N LEU A 253 46.18 -19.65 -27.58
CA LEU A 253 47.23 -19.16 -28.47
C LEU A 253 47.78 -17.81 -27.99
N GLN A 254 46.90 -16.89 -27.59
CA GLN A 254 47.30 -15.61 -27.01
C GLN A 254 48.11 -15.81 -25.70
N ALA A 255 47.73 -16.76 -24.84
CA ALA A 255 48.48 -17.08 -23.63
C ALA A 255 49.92 -17.52 -23.95
N ASP A 256 50.09 -18.34 -24.98
CA ASP A 256 51.40 -18.82 -25.44
C ASP A 256 52.24 -17.68 -26.02
N MET A 257 51.62 -16.82 -26.83
CA MET A 257 52.26 -15.62 -27.37
C MET A 257 52.74 -14.69 -26.25
N LEU A 258 51.88 -14.39 -25.27
CA LEU A 258 52.22 -13.56 -24.12
C LEU A 258 53.30 -14.22 -23.24
N ARG A 259 53.29 -15.54 -23.10
CA ARG A 259 54.34 -16.27 -22.39
C ARG A 259 55.69 -16.09 -23.08
N ALA A 260 55.75 -16.33 -24.38
CA ALA A 260 56.96 -16.16 -25.17
C ALA A 260 57.47 -14.71 -25.06
N GLU A 261 56.58 -13.73 -25.12
CA GLU A 261 56.93 -12.32 -24.99
C GLU A 261 57.51 -11.98 -23.61
N THR A 262 56.84 -12.42 -22.53
CA THR A 262 57.32 -12.17 -21.16
C THR A 262 58.66 -12.85 -20.85
N GLN A 263 59.10 -13.84 -21.63
CA GLN A 263 60.41 -14.49 -21.51
C GLN A 263 61.55 -13.75 -22.22
N LYS A 264 61.26 -12.81 -23.14
CA LYS A 264 62.28 -11.99 -23.81
C LYS A 264 62.93 -10.96 -22.90
N TRP A 265 62.29 -10.64 -21.78
CA TRP A 265 62.84 -9.71 -20.80
C TRP A 265 63.93 -10.41 -19.97
N THR A 266 65.17 -9.90 -20.01
CA THR A 266 66.30 -10.44 -19.24
C THR A 266 67.11 -9.34 -18.56
N ILE A 267 67.96 -9.72 -17.59
CA ILE A 267 68.85 -8.81 -16.85
C ILE A 267 69.95 -8.20 -17.75
N LEU A 268 70.18 -8.77 -18.94
CA LEU A 268 71.25 -8.39 -19.88
C LEU A 268 70.74 -7.57 -21.09
N GLY A 269 69.41 -7.41 -21.23
CA GLY A 269 68.78 -6.74 -22.37
C GLY A 269 67.28 -7.00 -22.41
N ASN A 270 66.54 -6.07 -23.01
CA ASN A 270 65.08 -6.10 -23.06
C ASN A 270 64.55 -5.85 -24.48
N ASP A 271 64.04 -6.90 -25.12
CA ASP A 271 63.27 -6.83 -26.39
C ASP A 271 61.76 -7.05 -26.15
N PHE A 272 61.27 -6.84 -24.91
CA PHE A 272 59.86 -6.96 -24.56
C PHE A 272 59.01 -5.93 -25.30
N ASN A 273 58.05 -6.43 -26.08
CA ASN A 273 57.14 -5.64 -26.88
C ASN A 273 55.87 -5.27 -26.10
N GLU A 274 55.88 -4.08 -25.48
CA GLU A 274 54.71 -3.51 -24.79
C GLU A 274 53.51 -3.30 -25.73
N ASP A 275 53.74 -3.03 -27.02
CA ASP A 275 52.69 -2.81 -28.01
C ASP A 275 51.93 -4.11 -28.32
N LEU A 276 52.62 -5.25 -28.39
CA LEU A 276 51.97 -6.57 -28.57
C LEU A 276 51.01 -6.89 -27.43
N VAL A 277 51.45 -6.65 -26.18
CA VAL A 277 50.63 -6.89 -24.99
C VAL A 277 49.42 -5.95 -24.97
N SER A 278 49.62 -4.67 -25.31
CA SER A 278 48.52 -3.71 -25.45
C SER A 278 47.53 -4.15 -26.54
N GLU A 279 48.00 -4.55 -27.72
CA GLU A 279 47.16 -4.97 -28.85
C GLU A 279 46.33 -6.19 -28.50
N THR A 280 46.93 -7.17 -27.85
CA THR A 280 46.25 -8.41 -27.45
C THR A 280 45.12 -8.11 -26.46
N LEU A 281 45.43 -7.38 -25.39
CA LEU A 281 44.47 -7.14 -24.30
C LEU A 281 43.42 -6.07 -24.64
N SER A 282 43.72 -5.14 -25.54
CA SER A 282 42.78 -4.06 -25.92
C SER A 282 41.65 -4.49 -26.87
N VAL A 283 41.84 -5.60 -27.59
CA VAL A 283 40.85 -6.11 -28.57
C VAL A 283 39.94 -7.17 -27.95
N ASN A 284 40.41 -7.86 -26.92
CA ASN A 284 39.63 -8.83 -26.18
C ASN A 284 38.56 -8.15 -25.31
N SER A 285 37.40 -8.79 -25.16
CA SER A 285 36.42 -8.41 -24.15
C SER A 285 36.98 -8.60 -22.72
N VAL A 286 36.34 -7.99 -21.73
CA VAL A 286 36.73 -8.15 -20.31
C VAL A 286 36.66 -9.62 -19.89
N ALA A 287 35.60 -10.33 -20.27
CA ALA A 287 35.44 -11.76 -20.00
C ALA A 287 36.53 -12.59 -20.67
N ALA A 288 36.87 -12.28 -21.93
CA ALA A 288 37.94 -12.94 -22.66
C ALA A 288 39.32 -12.72 -22.00
N ASN A 289 39.63 -11.51 -21.53
CA ASN A 289 40.88 -11.23 -20.82
C ASN A 289 40.97 -11.95 -19.46
N GLN A 290 39.86 -12.07 -18.73
CA GLN A 290 39.79 -12.84 -17.49
C GLN A 290 40.01 -14.33 -17.76
N ARG A 291 39.33 -14.89 -18.79
CA ARG A 291 39.53 -16.28 -19.20
C ARG A 291 40.96 -16.54 -19.66
N LEU A 292 41.55 -15.62 -20.43
CA LEU A 292 42.96 -15.65 -20.82
C LEU A 292 43.89 -15.71 -19.62
N ALA A 293 43.64 -14.90 -18.59
CA ALA A 293 44.45 -14.91 -17.36
C ALA A 293 44.40 -16.26 -16.65
N VAL A 294 43.20 -16.86 -16.55
CA VAL A 294 43.00 -18.20 -15.97
C VAL A 294 43.72 -19.28 -16.78
N LEU A 295 43.57 -19.28 -18.12
CA LEU A 295 44.24 -20.23 -19.00
C LEU A 295 45.77 -20.12 -18.90
N TYR A 296 46.29 -18.89 -18.88
CA TYR A 296 47.72 -18.65 -18.71
C TYR A 296 48.22 -19.19 -17.35
N GLU A 297 47.50 -18.91 -16.26
CA GLU A 297 47.89 -19.36 -14.93
C GLU A 297 47.87 -20.89 -14.81
N ASN A 298 46.82 -21.53 -15.30
CA ASN A 298 46.70 -22.99 -15.32
C ASN A 298 47.82 -23.66 -16.14
N LYS A 299 48.20 -23.05 -17.27
CA LYS A 299 49.23 -23.61 -18.16
C LYS A 299 50.65 -23.39 -17.65
N TYR A 300 50.91 -22.27 -16.98
CA TYR A 300 52.28 -21.84 -16.63
C TYR A 300 52.58 -21.78 -15.13
N ASN A 301 51.61 -22.10 -14.26
CA ASN A 301 51.72 -22.01 -12.80
C ASN A 301 52.24 -20.63 -12.32
N GLN A 302 51.87 -19.58 -13.04
CA GLN A 302 52.22 -18.21 -12.75
C GLN A 302 51.13 -17.30 -13.33
N SER A 303 50.53 -16.44 -12.53
CA SER A 303 49.56 -15.48 -13.05
C SER A 303 50.19 -14.55 -14.09
N LEU A 304 49.43 -14.21 -15.13
CA LEU A 304 49.89 -13.30 -16.19
C LEU A 304 50.25 -11.91 -15.63
N VAL A 305 49.50 -11.45 -14.62
CA VAL A 305 49.79 -10.20 -13.89
C VAL A 305 51.21 -10.22 -13.30
N LYS A 306 51.59 -11.32 -12.63
CA LYS A 306 52.94 -11.49 -12.06
C LYS A 306 54.00 -11.69 -13.14
N ALA A 307 53.64 -12.32 -14.26
CA ALA A 307 54.55 -12.48 -15.38
C ALA A 307 54.91 -11.13 -16.05
N LEU A 308 54.03 -10.13 -15.99
CA LEU A 308 54.25 -8.78 -16.54
C LEU A 308 54.94 -7.83 -15.55
N GLU A 309 55.05 -8.20 -14.27
CA GLU A 309 55.61 -7.35 -13.22
C GLU A 309 57.08 -7.04 -13.46
N GLY A 310 57.46 -5.75 -13.36
CA GLY A 310 58.82 -5.27 -13.60
C GLY A 310 59.26 -5.23 -15.07
N LYS A 311 58.45 -5.76 -16.00
CA LYS A 311 58.75 -5.79 -17.44
C LYS A 311 58.24 -4.59 -18.22
N CYS A 312 57.31 -3.85 -17.61
CA CYS A 312 56.76 -2.64 -18.16
C CYS A 312 56.65 -1.55 -17.09
N ALA A 313 56.42 -0.30 -17.52
CA ALA A 313 56.26 0.82 -16.61
C ALA A 313 55.13 0.57 -15.58
N LYS A 314 55.35 0.92 -14.31
CA LYS A 314 54.44 0.61 -13.19
C LYS A 314 52.97 1.00 -13.44
N ARG A 315 52.73 2.14 -14.09
CA ARG A 315 51.38 2.62 -14.42
C ARG A 315 50.73 1.80 -15.54
N PHE A 316 51.51 1.45 -16.56
CA PHE A 316 51.06 0.58 -17.64
C PHE A 316 50.77 -0.83 -17.12
N HIS A 317 51.65 -1.39 -16.28
CA HIS A 317 51.42 -2.66 -15.57
C HIS A 317 50.13 -2.64 -14.76
N SER A 318 49.83 -1.54 -14.04
CA SER A 318 48.59 -1.38 -13.29
C SER A 318 47.35 -1.43 -14.19
N ALA A 319 47.42 -0.79 -15.36
CA ALA A 319 46.33 -0.80 -16.35
C ALA A 319 46.09 -2.21 -16.91
N LEU A 320 47.17 -2.90 -17.31
CA LEU A 320 47.10 -4.28 -17.82
C LEU A 320 46.58 -5.23 -16.74
N SER A 321 46.99 -5.04 -15.48
CA SER A 321 46.51 -5.84 -14.35
C SER A 321 44.99 -5.71 -14.17
N GLY A 322 44.45 -4.50 -14.32
CA GLY A 322 43.02 -4.26 -14.21
C GLY A 322 42.21 -4.90 -15.34
N LEU A 323 42.76 -5.00 -16.56
CA LEU A 323 42.12 -5.70 -17.67
C LEU A 323 42.09 -7.22 -17.51
N LEU A 324 43.01 -7.78 -16.71
CA LEU A 324 43.17 -9.21 -16.47
C LEU A 324 42.44 -9.73 -15.22
N MET A 325 41.93 -8.84 -14.38
CA MET A 325 41.28 -9.19 -13.12
C MET A 325 39.76 -9.05 -13.19
N GLU A 326 39.06 -9.70 -12.26
CA GLU A 326 37.65 -9.37 -12.02
C GLU A 326 37.54 -7.90 -11.57
N ARG A 327 36.60 -7.16 -12.16
CA ARG A 327 36.41 -5.72 -11.92
C ARG A 327 36.21 -5.44 -10.43
N THR A 328 35.36 -6.23 -9.78
CA THR A 328 35.03 -6.15 -8.36
C THR A 328 36.28 -6.38 -7.49
N ASP A 329 37.11 -7.37 -7.82
CA ASP A 329 38.36 -7.69 -7.14
C ASP A 329 39.44 -6.62 -7.28
N TYR A 330 39.52 -5.99 -8.46
CA TYR A 330 40.43 -4.87 -8.68
C TYR A 330 39.99 -3.67 -7.84
N ILE A 331 38.71 -3.30 -7.87
CA ILE A 331 38.20 -2.17 -7.08
C ILE A 331 38.37 -2.42 -5.59
N ALA A 332 38.03 -3.63 -5.11
CA ALA A 332 38.26 -4.03 -3.71
C ALA A 332 39.74 -3.91 -3.31
N LYS A 333 40.66 -4.31 -4.20
CA LYS A 333 42.10 -4.13 -3.99
C LYS A 333 42.51 -2.66 -3.90
N ARG A 334 42.00 -1.80 -4.80
CA ARG A 334 42.31 -0.37 -4.81
C ARG A 334 41.77 0.34 -3.57
N LEU A 335 40.56 -0.02 -3.11
CA LEU A 335 39.99 0.47 -1.85
C LEU A 335 40.86 0.06 -0.66
N GLU A 336 41.29 -1.20 -0.60
CA GLU A 336 42.19 -1.66 0.46
C GLU A 336 43.55 -0.96 0.45
N GLU A 337 44.13 -0.73 -0.73
CA GLU A 337 45.37 0.05 -0.87
C GLU A 337 45.18 1.49 -0.37
N ALA A 338 44.00 2.08 -0.60
CA ALA A 338 43.66 3.42 -0.10
C ALA A 338 43.55 3.47 1.43
N PHE A 339 43.20 2.35 2.08
CA PHE A 339 43.12 2.23 3.55
C PHE A 339 44.50 1.97 4.19
N LYS A 340 45.42 1.27 3.53
CA LYS A 340 46.68 0.77 4.13
C LYS A 340 47.81 1.80 4.37
N GLY A 341 47.58 3.09 4.16
CA GLY A 341 48.59 4.14 4.36
C GLY A 341 48.71 4.64 5.80
N TRP A 342 49.78 5.39 6.12
CA TRP A 342 49.84 6.20 7.36
C TRP A 342 48.69 7.21 7.43
N THR A 343 48.17 7.60 6.27
CA THR A 343 46.92 8.33 6.09
C THR A 343 46.08 7.64 5.03
N THR A 344 44.77 7.64 5.18
CA THR A 344 43.82 7.16 4.17
C THR A 344 43.87 8.03 2.90
N ASP A 345 43.96 7.42 1.72
CA ASP A 345 43.86 8.13 0.44
C ASP A 345 42.39 8.47 0.12
N ARG A 346 41.93 9.59 0.67
CA ARG A 346 40.54 10.06 0.54
C ARG A 346 40.15 10.37 -0.91
N LYS A 347 41.10 10.76 -1.78
CA LYS A 347 40.80 11.04 -3.19
C LYS A 347 40.41 9.76 -3.94
N VAL A 348 41.14 8.68 -3.69
CA VAL A 348 40.82 7.35 -4.24
C VAL A 348 39.47 6.88 -3.68
N LEU A 349 39.28 6.99 -2.37
CA LEU A 349 38.04 6.57 -1.72
C LEU A 349 36.80 7.27 -2.28
N VAL A 350 36.81 8.60 -2.36
CA VAL A 350 35.69 9.40 -2.90
C VAL A 350 35.40 9.07 -4.34
N ARG A 351 36.44 8.89 -5.17
CA ARG A 351 36.28 8.51 -6.58
C ARG A 351 35.58 7.16 -6.68
N PHE A 352 36.14 6.12 -6.10
CA PHE A 352 35.57 4.79 -6.20
C PHE A 352 34.16 4.73 -5.59
N LEU A 353 33.97 5.13 -4.33
CA LEU A 353 32.64 5.05 -3.69
C LEU A 353 31.58 5.89 -4.41
N GLY A 354 31.92 7.10 -4.86
CA GLY A 354 30.98 7.97 -5.58
C GLY A 354 30.68 7.50 -7.01
N GLY A 355 31.56 6.71 -7.61
CA GLY A 355 31.39 6.11 -8.93
C GLY A 355 30.68 4.76 -8.94
N LEU A 356 30.68 4.05 -7.81
CA LEU A 356 30.03 2.76 -7.65
C LEU A 356 28.50 2.92 -7.55
N ASP A 357 27.77 2.05 -8.20
CA ASP A 357 26.30 1.94 -8.15
C ASP A 357 25.81 0.53 -8.50
N GLY A 358 24.54 0.24 -8.18
CA GLY A 358 23.85 -1.01 -8.49
C GLY A 358 24.67 -2.28 -8.14
N ASP A 359 24.62 -3.25 -9.05
CA ASP A 359 25.29 -4.55 -8.91
C ASP A 359 26.80 -4.44 -8.74
N LEU A 360 27.42 -3.42 -9.35
CA LEU A 360 28.87 -3.24 -9.24
C LEU A 360 29.29 -2.96 -7.80
N MET A 361 28.54 -2.15 -7.05
CA MET A 361 28.86 -1.92 -5.64
C MET A 361 28.67 -3.18 -4.80
N LEU A 362 27.57 -3.92 -5.01
CA LEU A 362 27.28 -5.17 -4.30
C LEU A 362 28.39 -6.19 -4.55
N GLY A 363 28.81 -6.36 -5.81
CA GLY A 363 29.92 -7.22 -6.18
C GLY A 363 31.24 -6.76 -5.55
N VAL A 364 31.51 -5.45 -5.48
CA VAL A 364 32.69 -4.91 -4.82
C VAL A 364 32.67 -5.17 -3.31
N ALA A 365 31.53 -4.99 -2.64
CA ALA A 365 31.40 -5.25 -1.21
C ALA A 365 31.65 -6.74 -0.90
N ALA A 366 31.05 -7.64 -1.68
CA ALA A 366 31.25 -9.08 -1.56
C ALA A 366 32.72 -9.49 -1.84
N ALA A 367 33.31 -8.98 -2.92
CA ALA A 367 34.72 -9.21 -3.25
C ALA A 367 35.66 -8.71 -2.15
N TYR A 368 35.38 -7.54 -1.59
CA TYR A 368 36.16 -6.97 -0.50
C TYR A 368 36.09 -7.83 0.76
N GLU A 369 34.89 -8.27 1.17
CA GLU A 369 34.71 -9.13 2.33
C GLU A 369 35.37 -10.50 2.14
N ARG A 370 35.17 -11.14 0.99
CA ARG A 370 35.82 -12.41 0.62
C ARG A 370 37.34 -12.31 0.73
N LYS A 371 37.93 -11.22 0.25
CA LYS A 371 39.39 -11.07 0.12
C LYS A 371 40.07 -10.58 1.40
N TYR A 372 39.41 -9.74 2.18
CA TYR A 372 39.98 -9.07 3.35
C TYR A 372 39.36 -9.50 4.68
N GLN A 373 38.39 -10.42 4.65
CA GLN A 373 37.77 -11.02 5.82
C GLN A 373 37.17 -9.97 6.77
N ARG A 374 36.66 -8.87 6.19
CA ARG A 374 35.96 -7.79 6.89
C ARG A 374 34.99 -7.07 5.92
N PRO A 375 33.79 -6.68 6.38
CA PRO A 375 32.85 -5.91 5.56
C PRO A 375 33.44 -4.57 5.08
N LEU A 376 33.08 -4.15 3.86
CA LEU A 376 33.52 -2.87 3.30
C LEU A 376 33.02 -1.68 4.13
N ASP A 377 31.79 -1.72 4.64
CA ASP A 377 31.24 -0.65 5.48
C ASP A 377 32.02 -0.49 6.80
N HIS A 378 32.46 -1.61 7.38
CA HIS A 378 33.31 -1.62 8.57
C HIS A 378 34.70 -1.05 8.27
N ALA A 379 35.30 -1.39 7.13
CA ALA A 379 36.58 -0.82 6.71
C ALA A 379 36.48 0.69 6.49
N VAL A 380 35.46 1.15 5.77
CA VAL A 380 35.19 2.58 5.56
C VAL A 380 35.04 3.28 6.91
N ARG A 381 34.18 2.78 7.81
CA ARG A 381 33.91 3.37 9.13
C ARG A 381 35.19 3.57 9.96
N ASN A 382 36.12 2.63 9.91
CA ASN A 382 37.37 2.73 10.68
C ASN A 382 38.35 3.76 10.11
N GLU A 383 38.39 3.90 8.78
CA GLU A 383 39.40 4.68 8.07
C GLU A 383 39.05 6.17 7.95
N ILE A 384 37.76 6.51 7.80
CA ILE A 384 37.31 7.92 7.71
C ILE A 384 36.72 8.46 9.01
N ARG A 385 36.88 7.72 10.11
CA ARG A 385 36.37 8.08 11.43
C ARG A 385 36.79 9.50 11.83
N GLY A 386 35.83 10.32 12.24
CA GLY A 386 36.05 11.70 12.69
C GLY A 386 35.73 12.77 11.66
N ASP A 387 35.47 12.40 10.40
CA ASP A 387 34.83 13.27 9.41
C ASP A 387 33.33 12.98 9.40
N GLY A 388 32.59 13.60 10.33
CA GLY A 388 31.20 13.23 10.63
C GLY A 388 30.23 13.33 9.44
N HIS A 389 30.53 14.15 8.42
CA HIS A 389 29.71 14.28 7.21
C HIS A 389 30.15 13.28 6.14
N MET A 390 31.45 13.16 5.85
CA MET A 390 31.95 12.20 4.86
C MET A 390 31.68 10.76 5.30
N GLU A 391 31.91 10.44 6.57
CA GLU A 391 31.62 9.12 7.14
C GLU A 391 30.14 8.76 6.96
N ARG A 392 29.25 9.68 7.33
CA ARG A 392 27.80 9.47 7.19
C ARG A 392 27.40 9.34 5.72
N ALA A 393 27.91 10.19 4.84
CA ALA A 393 27.60 10.14 3.41
C ALA A 393 28.00 8.79 2.78
N CYS A 394 29.23 8.34 3.01
CA CYS A 394 29.72 7.07 2.49
C CYS A 394 28.94 5.87 3.04
N LEU A 395 28.68 5.83 4.35
CA LEU A 395 27.95 4.72 4.97
C LEU A 395 26.48 4.70 4.56
N THR A 396 25.83 5.85 4.42
CA THR A 396 24.45 5.94 3.92
C THR A 396 24.39 5.50 2.45
N TRP A 397 25.34 5.92 1.61
CA TRP A 397 25.45 5.50 0.21
C TRP A 397 25.62 4.00 0.05
N LEU A 398 26.52 3.38 0.84
CA LEU A 398 26.71 1.92 0.84
C LEU A 398 25.43 1.17 1.23
N ARG A 399 24.66 1.71 2.18
CA ARG A 399 23.38 1.10 2.62
C ARG A 399 22.27 1.25 1.60
N ALA A 400 22.22 2.37 0.87
CA ALA A 400 21.21 2.65 -0.14
C ALA A 400 21.20 1.63 -1.28
N LEU A 401 22.35 0.98 -1.52
CA LEU A 401 22.59 0.07 -2.63
C LEU A 401 22.31 -1.40 -2.28
N ALA A 402 21.97 -1.70 -1.02
CA ALA A 402 21.33 -2.96 -0.63
C ALA A 402 19.81 -2.92 -0.88
N GLU A 403 19.36 -2.17 -1.89
CA GLU A 403 17.94 -2.03 -2.21
C GLU A 403 17.38 -3.40 -2.63
N PRO A 404 16.22 -3.83 -2.08
CA PRO A 404 15.65 -5.15 -2.33
C PRO A 404 15.28 -5.45 -3.79
N THR A 405 15.24 -4.45 -4.67
CA THR A 405 14.94 -4.63 -6.10
C THR A 405 16.13 -5.16 -6.91
N GLY A 406 17.36 -5.10 -6.36
CA GLY A 406 18.56 -5.57 -7.06
C GLY A 406 18.81 -4.84 -8.38
N GLY A 407 18.47 -3.55 -8.48
CA GLY A 407 18.68 -2.79 -9.71
C GLY A 407 17.69 -3.09 -10.84
N SER A 408 16.57 -3.78 -10.55
CA SER A 408 15.54 -4.10 -11.55
C SER A 408 14.91 -2.88 -12.21
N GLU A 409 15.16 -1.65 -11.75
CA GLU A 409 14.67 -0.41 -12.37
C GLU A 409 15.07 -0.30 -13.85
N GLU A 410 16.24 -0.80 -14.25
CA GLU A 410 16.63 -0.82 -15.68
C GLU A 410 15.74 -1.76 -16.51
N PHE A 411 15.26 -2.85 -15.91
CA PHE A 411 14.34 -3.79 -16.55
C PHE A 411 12.90 -3.27 -16.55
N THR A 412 12.43 -2.75 -15.40
CA THR A 412 11.05 -2.29 -15.19
C THR A 412 10.72 -0.96 -15.86
N GLU A 413 11.71 -0.15 -16.25
CA GLU A 413 11.47 1.13 -16.95
C GLU A 413 11.34 0.98 -18.47
N VAL A 414 11.73 -0.16 -19.05
CA VAL A 414 11.59 -0.38 -20.49
C VAL A 414 10.12 -0.57 -20.85
N ASP A 415 9.71 -0.05 -22.01
CA ASP A 415 8.34 -0.19 -22.49
C ASP A 415 7.96 -1.68 -22.64
N ILE A 416 6.79 -2.04 -22.14
CA ILE A 416 6.35 -3.45 -21.99
C ILE A 416 6.33 -4.18 -23.33
N GLU A 417 5.98 -3.48 -24.41
CA GLU A 417 5.97 -4.03 -25.77
C GLU A 417 7.35 -4.55 -26.22
N SER A 418 8.44 -3.98 -25.70
CA SER A 418 9.81 -4.39 -26.04
C SER A 418 10.21 -5.76 -25.47
N HIS A 419 9.49 -6.28 -24.48
CA HIS A 419 9.79 -7.57 -23.83
C HIS A 419 9.23 -8.78 -24.59
N GLY A 420 8.65 -8.59 -25.78
CA GLY A 420 8.31 -9.67 -26.71
C GLY A 420 6.95 -10.34 -26.50
N GLY A 421 6.07 -9.79 -25.66
CA GLY A 421 4.64 -10.14 -25.61
C GLY A 421 4.30 -11.58 -25.19
N GLU A 422 5.22 -12.32 -24.59
CA GLU A 422 5.01 -13.69 -24.12
C GLU A 422 4.56 -13.70 -22.64
N ALA A 423 3.58 -14.55 -22.29
CA ALA A 423 3.01 -14.60 -20.95
C ALA A 423 4.05 -14.85 -19.83
N PRO A 424 5.02 -15.78 -19.95
CA PRO A 424 6.05 -15.98 -18.92
C PRO A 424 6.95 -14.75 -18.69
N LYS A 425 7.31 -14.04 -19.76
CA LYS A 425 8.13 -12.82 -19.68
C LYS A 425 7.35 -11.68 -19.03
N LEU A 426 6.07 -11.53 -19.38
CA LEU A 426 5.18 -10.54 -18.76
C LEU A 426 4.91 -10.87 -17.29
N ALA A 427 4.74 -12.13 -16.92
CA ALA A 427 4.61 -12.55 -15.53
C ALA A 427 5.87 -12.20 -14.73
N HIS A 428 7.06 -12.47 -15.29
CA HIS A 428 8.33 -12.08 -14.66
C HIS A 428 8.47 -10.55 -14.52
N MET A 429 8.08 -9.79 -15.55
CA MET A 429 8.00 -8.33 -15.49
C MET A 429 7.05 -7.86 -14.38
N LEU A 430 5.88 -8.48 -14.26
CA LEU A 430 4.90 -8.15 -13.24
C LEU A 430 5.45 -8.40 -11.83
N ASP A 431 6.16 -9.52 -11.64
CA ASP A 431 6.81 -9.85 -10.37
C ASP A 431 7.90 -8.82 -10.01
N ALA A 432 8.72 -8.41 -10.98
CA ALA A 432 9.73 -7.35 -10.80
C ALA A 432 9.09 -5.99 -10.45
N LEU A 433 7.98 -5.64 -11.13
CA LEU A 433 7.21 -4.42 -10.85
C LEU A 433 6.56 -4.43 -9.46
N LEU A 434 6.11 -5.59 -8.97
CA LEU A 434 5.54 -5.75 -7.63
C LEU A 434 6.62 -5.59 -6.55
N ILE A 435 7.80 -6.18 -6.75
CA ILE A 435 8.95 -6.00 -5.85
C ILE A 435 9.37 -4.52 -5.82
N GLU A 436 9.44 -3.88 -6.98
CA GLU A 436 9.72 -2.44 -7.07
C GLU A 436 8.64 -1.60 -6.37
N ASN A 437 7.37 -1.93 -6.55
CA ASN A 437 6.27 -1.22 -5.90
C ASN A 437 6.41 -1.28 -4.37
N ASP A 438 6.66 -2.46 -3.80
CA ASP A 438 6.82 -2.61 -2.36
C ASP A 438 8.06 -1.85 -1.84
N ALA A 439 9.17 -1.88 -2.58
CA ALA A 439 10.37 -1.10 -2.25
C ALA A 439 10.08 0.42 -2.24
N LEU A 440 9.36 0.94 -3.24
CA LEU A 440 8.94 2.35 -3.30
C LEU A 440 8.01 2.69 -2.13
N LEU A 441 7.06 1.82 -1.77
CA LEU A 441 6.15 2.04 -0.65
C LEU A 441 6.90 2.04 0.69
N ARG A 442 7.83 1.11 0.94
CA ARG A 442 8.70 1.12 2.14
C ARG A 442 9.53 2.40 2.23
N PHE A 443 10.01 2.86 1.10
CA PHE A 443 10.77 4.09 1.02
C PHE A 443 9.89 5.30 1.40
N ILE A 444 8.68 5.40 0.86
CA ILE A 444 7.71 6.45 1.21
C ILE A 444 7.29 6.36 2.69
N VAL A 445 7.15 5.16 3.25
CA VAL A 445 6.89 4.97 4.69
C VAL A 445 8.00 5.63 5.51
N SER A 446 9.27 5.42 5.12
CA SER A 446 10.42 5.99 5.82
C SER A 446 10.41 7.53 5.76
N LEU A 447 10.06 8.10 4.60
CA LEU A 447 9.84 9.54 4.45
C LEU A 447 8.72 10.06 5.35
N ASP A 448 7.57 9.39 5.39
CA ASP A 448 6.44 9.83 6.20
C ASP A 448 6.75 9.77 7.70
N VAL A 449 7.49 8.75 8.15
CA VAL A 449 8.00 8.65 9.53
C VAL A 449 8.90 9.84 9.86
N GLU A 450 9.80 10.23 8.96
CA GLU A 450 10.67 11.39 9.13
C GLU A 450 9.86 12.70 9.14
N VAL A 451 8.92 12.88 8.21
CA VAL A 451 8.06 14.08 8.14
C VAL A 451 7.24 14.25 9.42
N ILE A 452 6.66 13.17 9.94
CA ILE A 452 5.92 13.18 11.21
C ILE A 452 6.84 13.60 12.35
N ARG A 453 8.08 13.08 12.38
CA ARG A 453 9.04 13.41 13.43
C ARG A 453 9.59 14.82 13.34
N GLU A 454 9.79 15.33 12.14
CA GLU A 454 10.14 16.74 11.93
C GLU A 454 9.01 17.66 12.36
N ALA A 455 7.75 17.28 12.11
CA ALA A 455 6.58 18.07 12.48
C ALA A 455 6.46 18.29 14.01
N VAL A 456 6.97 17.37 14.81
CA VAL A 456 6.88 17.41 16.29
C VAL A 456 8.21 17.77 16.96
N LYS A 457 9.20 18.19 16.16
CA LYS A 457 10.54 18.49 16.69
C LYS A 457 10.64 19.93 17.17
N GLY A 458 10.94 20.12 18.45
CA GLY A 458 11.23 21.43 19.04
C GLY A 458 10.14 21.89 20.00
N TYR A 459 10.01 23.21 20.19
CA TYR A 459 8.92 23.75 21.01
C TYR A 459 7.65 23.89 20.17
N GLY A 460 6.67 23.02 20.44
CA GLY A 460 5.38 22.98 19.73
C GLY A 460 5.39 22.08 18.50
N THR A 461 4.23 21.96 17.86
CA THR A 461 3.96 21.04 16.75
C THR A 461 3.64 21.83 15.47
N ASP A 462 4.29 21.49 14.35
CA ASP A 462 3.87 21.90 13.01
C ASP A 462 2.67 21.06 12.57
N ASP A 463 1.49 21.48 13.03
CA ASP A 463 0.22 20.85 12.69
C ASP A 463 -0.04 20.78 11.18
N THR A 464 0.53 21.70 10.39
CA THR A 464 0.32 21.67 8.94
C THR A 464 1.06 20.50 8.32
N LYS A 465 2.32 20.26 8.72
CA LYS A 465 3.07 19.08 8.29
C LYS A 465 2.45 17.79 8.84
N LEU A 466 2.06 17.76 10.11
CA LEU A 466 1.43 16.58 10.72
C LEU A 466 0.09 16.23 10.04
N ILE A 467 -0.82 17.19 9.87
CA ILE A 467 -2.08 16.97 9.16
C ILE A 467 -1.84 16.54 7.71
N ARG A 468 -0.83 17.10 7.03
CA ARG A 468 -0.49 16.67 5.67
C ARG A 468 -0.11 15.18 5.64
N ALA A 469 0.78 14.76 6.53
CA ALA A 469 1.25 13.38 6.57
C ALA A 469 0.10 12.40 6.86
N LEU A 470 -0.77 12.74 7.82
CA LEU A 470 -1.90 11.90 8.20
C LEU A 470 -3.04 11.89 7.18
N ALA A 471 -3.42 13.06 6.64
CA ALA A 471 -4.63 13.19 5.84
C ALA A 471 -4.47 12.80 4.37
N THR A 472 -3.24 12.57 3.90
CA THR A 472 -2.93 12.28 2.48
C THR A 472 -2.57 10.82 2.22
N ARG A 473 -2.80 9.96 3.22
CA ARG A 473 -2.58 8.51 3.15
C ARG A 473 -3.88 7.80 3.46
N ASN A 474 -4.08 6.62 2.89
CA ASN A 474 -5.11 5.70 3.35
C ASN A 474 -4.70 5.05 4.69
N LYS A 475 -5.66 4.45 5.39
CA LYS A 475 -5.42 3.79 6.69
C LYS A 475 -4.45 2.62 6.60
N GLN A 476 -4.54 1.83 5.53
CA GLN A 476 -3.66 0.67 5.34
C GLN A 476 -2.18 1.10 5.28
N PHE A 477 -1.91 2.23 4.63
CA PHE A 477 -0.59 2.81 4.54
C PHE A 477 -0.17 3.47 5.86
N LEU A 478 -1.06 4.20 6.54
CA LEU A 478 -0.78 4.74 7.88
C LEU A 478 -0.45 3.65 8.90
N ALA A 479 -1.02 2.46 8.77
CA ALA A 479 -0.63 1.31 9.58
C ALA A 479 0.83 0.89 9.34
N ARG A 480 1.29 0.88 8.07
CA ARG A 480 2.71 0.64 7.74
C ARG A 480 3.60 1.72 8.35
N VAL A 481 3.17 2.98 8.30
CA VAL A 481 3.85 4.11 8.95
C VAL A 481 3.94 3.91 10.46
N SER A 482 2.85 3.51 11.12
CA SER A 482 2.85 3.23 12.57
C SER A 482 3.81 2.11 12.99
N VAL A 483 3.90 1.04 12.19
CA VAL A 483 4.85 -0.06 12.42
C VAL A 483 6.29 0.43 12.27
N SER A 484 6.60 1.09 11.16
CA SER A 484 7.94 1.62 10.89
C SER A 484 8.36 2.68 11.92
N TYR A 485 7.43 3.53 12.34
CA TYR A 485 7.64 4.52 13.39
C TYR A 485 8.03 3.85 14.72
N ARG A 486 7.33 2.78 15.12
CA ARG A 486 7.67 2.03 16.33
C ARG A 486 9.05 1.39 16.22
N ALA A 487 9.39 0.82 15.06
CA ALA A 487 10.73 0.27 14.83
C ALA A 487 11.83 1.34 14.92
N ALA A 488 11.58 2.54 14.38
CA ALA A 488 12.56 3.62 14.36
C ALA A 488 12.77 4.30 15.74
N TYR A 489 11.77 4.30 16.61
CA TYR A 489 11.80 5.09 17.85
C TYR A 489 11.41 4.36 19.14
N GLY A 490 11.09 3.07 19.07
CA GLY A 490 10.74 2.24 20.23
C GLY A 490 9.34 2.50 20.82
N GLU A 491 8.58 3.45 20.29
CA GLU A 491 7.28 3.86 20.82
C GLU A 491 6.20 3.89 19.73
N PRO A 492 4.93 3.54 20.06
CA PRO A 492 3.86 3.56 19.06
C PRO A 492 3.53 4.99 18.63
N LEU A 493 3.20 5.17 17.34
CA LEU A 493 2.81 6.49 16.78
C LEU A 493 1.61 7.12 17.53
N GLN A 494 0.71 6.31 18.07
CA GLN A 494 -0.40 6.75 18.91
C GLN A 494 0.07 7.54 20.14
N LYS A 495 1.18 7.14 20.75
CA LYS A 495 1.74 7.81 21.93
C LYS A 495 2.28 9.19 21.57
N LEU A 496 2.90 9.34 20.39
CA LEU A 496 3.28 10.66 19.91
C LEU A 496 2.07 11.57 19.72
N VAL A 497 0.99 11.04 19.13
CA VAL A 497 -0.25 11.79 18.98
C VAL A 497 -0.80 12.22 20.34
N ASP A 498 -0.66 11.39 21.38
CA ASP A 498 -1.03 11.74 22.76
C ASP A 498 -0.21 12.88 23.37
N GLU A 499 1.08 12.97 23.02
CA GLU A 499 2.00 13.97 23.54
C GLU A 499 1.92 15.30 22.79
N GLU A 500 1.63 15.26 21.49
CA GLU A 500 1.75 16.41 20.58
C GLU A 500 0.40 17.00 20.15
N CYS A 501 -0.69 16.27 20.32
CA CYS A 501 -2.04 16.73 19.98
C CYS A 501 -2.91 16.74 21.24
N ASP A 502 -3.96 17.56 21.25
CA ASP A 502 -4.95 17.60 22.33
C ASP A 502 -6.41 17.45 21.85
N GLY A 503 -7.31 17.23 22.80
CA GLY A 503 -8.76 17.20 22.58
C GLY A 503 -9.23 16.27 21.44
N TRP A 504 -10.19 16.74 20.65
CA TRP A 504 -10.74 16.00 19.52
C TRP A 504 -9.76 15.84 18.35
N TYR A 505 -8.77 16.73 18.26
CA TYR A 505 -7.72 16.64 17.26
C TYR A 505 -6.85 15.40 17.51
N ALA A 506 -6.35 15.23 18.74
CA ALA A 506 -5.66 14.01 19.15
C ALA A 506 -6.53 12.76 18.97
N TYR A 507 -7.80 12.86 19.35
CA TYR A 507 -8.72 11.73 19.28
C TYR A 507 -8.93 11.23 17.85
N LEU A 508 -9.17 12.14 16.90
CA LEU A 508 -9.26 11.77 15.48
C LEU A 508 -7.92 11.24 14.95
N ALA A 509 -6.82 11.91 15.24
CA ALA A 509 -5.49 11.50 14.77
C ALA A 509 -5.12 10.08 15.22
N LYS A 510 -5.45 9.69 16.48
CA LYS A 510 -5.26 8.32 16.96
C LYS A 510 -5.99 7.30 16.10
N PHE A 511 -7.26 7.55 15.84
CA PHE A 511 -8.10 6.68 15.00
C PHE A 511 -7.53 6.54 13.57
N LEU A 512 -6.91 7.57 13.02
CA LEU A 512 -6.28 7.52 11.69
C LEU A 512 -5.00 6.69 11.66
N VAL A 513 -4.16 6.77 12.71
CA VAL A 513 -2.85 6.08 12.75
C VAL A 513 -2.94 4.61 13.17
N VAL A 514 -4.11 4.12 13.57
CA VAL A 514 -4.32 2.71 13.89
C VAL A 514 -4.85 1.92 12.69
N GLN A 515 -4.59 0.62 12.67
CA GLN A 515 -5.21 -0.30 11.70
C GLN A 515 -6.74 -0.34 11.87
N GLU A 516 -7.50 -0.66 10.83
CA GLU A 516 -8.96 -0.81 10.90
C GLU A 516 -9.44 -1.72 12.05
N ALA A 517 -8.80 -2.88 12.22
CA ALA A 517 -9.13 -3.81 13.31
C ALA A 517 -8.85 -3.22 14.70
N GLN A 518 -7.83 -2.37 14.82
CA GLN A 518 -7.53 -1.65 16.07
C GLN A 518 -8.51 -0.49 16.28
N ALA A 519 -8.88 0.24 15.22
CA ALA A 519 -9.92 1.28 15.29
C ALA A 519 -11.25 0.69 15.74
N ASP A 520 -11.61 -0.51 15.29
CA ASP A 520 -12.81 -1.19 15.76
C ASP A 520 -12.72 -1.65 17.22
N SER A 521 -11.52 -2.05 17.66
CA SER A 521 -11.27 -2.33 19.08
C SER A 521 -11.48 -1.07 19.92
N MET A 522 -10.95 0.08 19.47
CA MET A 522 -11.16 1.38 20.11
C MET A 522 -12.64 1.79 20.12
N LEU A 523 -13.36 1.52 19.03
CA LEU A 523 -14.81 1.75 18.94
C LEU A 523 -15.58 0.89 19.94
N LEU A 524 -15.23 -0.40 20.09
CA LEU A 524 -15.84 -1.29 21.07
C LEU A 524 -15.52 -0.85 22.51
N ASP A 525 -14.26 -0.53 22.81
CA ASP A 525 -13.84 -0.03 24.12
C ASP A 525 -14.63 1.23 24.51
N GLN A 526 -14.83 2.12 23.55
CA GLN A 526 -15.67 3.30 23.72
C GLN A 526 -17.16 2.95 23.89
N ALA A 527 -17.67 1.96 23.16
CA ALA A 527 -19.05 1.48 23.33
C ALA A 527 -19.28 0.90 24.72
N LEU A 528 -18.29 0.18 25.26
CA LEU A 528 -18.33 -0.41 26.59
C LEU A 528 -17.92 0.57 27.70
N ASN A 529 -17.51 1.80 27.34
CA ASN A 529 -16.94 2.82 28.20
C ASN A 529 -15.83 2.29 29.14
N THR A 530 -14.95 1.42 28.63
CA THR A 530 -13.88 0.75 29.41
C THR A 530 -12.87 1.73 30.01
N ASN A 531 -12.74 2.93 29.42
CA ASN A 531 -11.82 3.99 29.86
C ASN A 531 -12.49 5.10 30.70
N GLY A 532 -13.79 4.97 31.00
CA GLY A 532 -14.52 5.94 31.81
C GLY A 532 -14.17 5.81 33.29
N ALA A 533 -13.34 6.71 33.82
CA ALA A 533 -13.11 6.79 35.26
C ALA A 533 -14.39 7.28 35.95
N ASN A 534 -15.13 6.41 36.65
CA ASN A 534 -15.79 6.77 37.90
C ASN A 534 -16.27 5.58 38.76
N LYS A 535 -16.01 5.76 40.06
CA LYS A 535 -16.42 4.98 41.25
C LYS A 535 -16.02 3.50 41.28
N LYS A 536 -15.23 3.16 42.31
CA LYS A 536 -14.69 1.81 42.60
C LYS A 536 -15.68 0.63 42.57
N ASN A 537 -16.99 0.83 42.42
CA ASN A 537 -18.02 -0.20 42.57
C ASN A 537 -19.20 -0.12 41.56
N GLU A 538 -19.12 0.61 40.44
CA GLU A 538 -20.21 0.66 39.43
C GLU A 538 -19.68 0.22 38.05
N GLN A 539 -20.42 -0.65 37.35
CA GLN A 539 -20.10 -1.00 35.95
C GLN A 539 -20.34 0.24 35.07
N PRO A 540 -19.42 0.59 34.16
CA PRO A 540 -19.61 1.74 33.27
C PRO A 540 -20.79 1.49 32.32
N GLU A 541 -21.66 2.51 32.21
CA GLU A 541 -22.81 2.51 31.31
C GLU A 541 -22.36 2.29 29.87
N THR A 542 -23.09 1.49 29.08
CA THR A 542 -22.74 1.21 27.69
C THR A 542 -23.22 2.35 26.78
N ASP A 543 -22.34 2.93 25.95
CA ASP A 543 -22.71 3.85 24.87
C ASP A 543 -23.38 3.05 23.75
N VAL A 544 -24.69 2.90 23.85
CA VAL A 544 -25.49 2.07 22.94
C VAL A 544 -25.43 2.58 21.49
N LYS A 545 -25.20 3.89 21.26
CA LYS A 545 -25.04 4.42 19.90
C LYS A 545 -23.74 3.91 19.26
N ALA A 546 -22.63 3.98 20.00
CA ALA A 546 -21.36 3.40 19.56
C ALA A 546 -21.48 1.88 19.36
N LEU A 547 -22.23 1.20 20.22
CA LEU A 547 -22.46 -0.23 20.10
C LEU A 547 -23.23 -0.60 18.83
N ILE A 548 -24.24 0.18 18.45
CA ILE A 548 -24.96 -0.01 17.18
C ILE A 548 -24.01 0.23 15.99
N GLU A 549 -23.17 1.26 16.03
CA GLU A 549 -22.15 1.50 15.00
C GLU A 549 -21.18 0.32 14.87
N PHE A 550 -20.80 -0.30 15.98
CA PHE A 550 -19.92 -1.47 16.00
C PHE A 550 -20.63 -2.77 15.58
N LEU A 551 -21.86 -3.04 16.04
CA LEU A 551 -22.52 -4.33 15.80
C LEU A 551 -23.29 -4.36 14.48
N CYS A 552 -24.03 -3.30 14.16
CA CYS A 552 -25.00 -3.29 13.05
C CYS A 552 -24.42 -2.71 11.76
N ALA A 553 -23.49 -1.77 11.86
CA ALA A 553 -22.94 -1.08 10.69
C ALA A 553 -21.53 -1.56 10.28
N ARG A 554 -20.89 -2.45 11.07
CA ARG A 554 -19.63 -3.12 10.70
C ARG A 554 -19.90 -4.46 10.02
N HIS A 555 -18.93 -4.87 9.22
CA HIS A 555 -18.94 -6.20 8.63
C HIS A 555 -18.88 -7.30 9.73
N PRO A 556 -19.69 -8.37 9.65
CA PRO A 556 -19.71 -9.43 10.67
C PRO A 556 -18.36 -10.09 10.94
N ALA A 557 -17.48 -10.20 9.93
CA ALA A 557 -16.12 -10.71 10.10
C ALA A 557 -15.28 -9.82 11.05
N ARG A 558 -15.36 -8.49 10.88
CA ARG A 558 -14.65 -7.51 11.73
C ARG A 558 -15.16 -7.56 13.17
N VAL A 559 -16.48 -7.65 13.35
CA VAL A 559 -17.10 -7.81 14.69
C VAL A 559 -16.60 -9.07 15.39
N ARG A 560 -16.55 -10.21 14.68
CA ARG A 560 -16.02 -11.48 15.21
C ARG A 560 -14.54 -11.38 15.59
N ALA A 561 -13.73 -10.76 14.75
CA ALA A 561 -12.30 -10.57 15.02
C ALA A 561 -12.06 -9.74 16.27
N VAL A 562 -12.77 -8.61 16.42
CA VAL A 562 -12.67 -7.75 17.62
C VAL A 562 -13.22 -8.44 18.85
N LYS A 563 -14.35 -9.15 18.76
CA LYS A 563 -14.89 -9.96 19.86
C LYS A 563 -13.83 -10.94 20.37
N LYS A 564 -13.24 -11.74 19.48
CA LYS A 564 -12.19 -12.72 19.84
C LYS A 564 -11.02 -12.05 20.55
N LYS A 565 -10.56 -10.90 20.05
CA LYS A 565 -9.45 -10.14 20.64
C LYS A 565 -9.81 -9.57 22.01
N TRP A 566 -11.00 -9.01 22.16
CA TRP A 566 -11.48 -8.44 23.42
C TRP A 566 -11.64 -9.54 24.48
N GLU A 567 -12.24 -10.68 24.13
CA GLU A 567 -12.40 -11.84 25.04
C GLU A 567 -11.06 -12.48 25.42
N ALA A 568 -10.04 -12.42 24.56
CA ALA A 568 -8.70 -12.87 24.91
C ALA A 568 -7.98 -11.93 25.91
N ALA A 569 -8.42 -10.67 26.01
CA ALA A 569 -7.82 -9.65 26.87
C ALA A 569 -8.61 -9.40 28.18
N ASN A 570 -9.75 -10.05 28.37
CA ASN A 570 -10.65 -9.83 29.50
C ASN A 570 -11.11 -11.17 30.10
N ASP A 571 -11.24 -11.24 31.43
CA ASP A 571 -11.69 -12.45 32.16
C ASP A 571 -13.20 -12.73 32.03
N MET A 572 -13.90 -12.03 31.13
CA MET A 572 -15.34 -12.12 30.92
C MET A 572 -15.62 -12.17 29.41
N SER A 573 -16.64 -12.91 29.00
CA SER A 573 -17.04 -12.94 27.59
C SER A 573 -17.72 -11.62 27.19
N LEU A 574 -17.61 -11.22 25.92
CA LEU A 574 -18.29 -10.00 25.44
C LEU A 574 -19.82 -10.17 25.52
N ILE A 575 -20.27 -11.42 25.38
CA ILE A 575 -21.67 -11.82 25.56
C ILE A 575 -22.14 -11.50 26.98
N ASP A 576 -21.40 -11.92 28.00
CA ASP A 576 -21.77 -11.67 29.41
C ASP A 576 -21.69 -10.18 29.73
N ARG A 577 -20.64 -9.48 29.27
CA ARG A 577 -20.49 -8.03 29.44
C ARG A 577 -21.68 -7.23 28.91
N LEU A 578 -22.20 -7.59 27.74
CA LEU A 578 -23.36 -6.94 27.14
C LEU A 578 -24.67 -7.44 27.72
N HIS A 579 -24.74 -8.70 28.15
CA HIS A 579 -25.89 -9.23 28.87
C HIS A 579 -26.13 -8.43 30.17
N ASP A 580 -25.07 -8.16 30.93
CA ASP A 580 -25.17 -7.47 32.23
C ASP A 580 -25.43 -5.96 32.11
N SER A 581 -25.09 -5.35 30.97
CA SER A 581 -25.16 -3.89 30.79
C SER A 581 -26.23 -3.37 29.85
N LEU A 582 -26.89 -4.25 29.11
CA LEU A 582 -28.02 -3.92 28.26
C LEU A 582 -29.26 -4.63 28.80
N ASP A 583 -30.43 -4.04 28.62
CA ASP A 583 -31.71 -4.65 28.94
C ASP A 583 -32.62 -4.77 27.72
N GLY A 584 -33.69 -5.55 27.88
CA GLY A 584 -34.78 -5.65 26.91
C GLY A 584 -34.33 -6.09 25.51
N ASP A 585 -34.94 -5.49 24.48
CA ASP A 585 -34.71 -5.88 23.09
C ASP A 585 -33.35 -5.44 22.56
N MET A 586 -32.71 -4.42 23.17
CA MET A 586 -31.36 -4.03 22.78
C MET A 586 -30.34 -5.11 23.16
N ARG A 587 -30.52 -5.75 24.34
CA ARG A 587 -29.76 -6.94 24.71
C ARG A 587 -29.95 -8.04 23.66
N ARG A 588 -31.20 -8.27 23.21
CA ARG A 588 -31.49 -9.28 22.19
C ARG A 588 -30.79 -8.97 20.86
N VAL A 589 -30.87 -7.74 20.36
CA VAL A 589 -30.14 -7.32 19.16
C VAL A 589 -28.65 -7.62 19.30
N ALA A 590 -28.04 -7.13 20.39
CA ALA A 590 -26.60 -7.27 20.58
C ALA A 590 -26.15 -8.73 20.62
N LEU A 591 -26.87 -9.57 21.37
CA LEU A 591 -26.56 -11.00 21.47
C LEU A 591 -26.81 -11.74 20.15
N THR A 592 -27.83 -11.37 19.37
CA THR A 592 -28.08 -11.96 18.06
C THR A 592 -26.95 -11.61 17.09
N MET A 593 -26.49 -10.35 17.05
CA MET A 593 -25.36 -9.94 16.20
C MET A 593 -24.05 -10.63 16.60
N LEU A 594 -23.80 -10.82 17.90
CA LEU A 594 -22.60 -11.50 18.41
C LEU A 594 -22.58 -13.03 18.22
N LYS A 595 -23.71 -13.65 17.83
CA LYS A 595 -23.73 -15.05 17.39
C LYS A 595 -23.02 -15.24 16.05
N GLY A 596 -22.86 -14.17 15.27
CA GLY A 596 -22.12 -14.20 14.00
C GLY A 596 -22.77 -15.06 12.91
N LYS A 597 -24.10 -15.17 12.94
CA LYS A 597 -24.93 -15.91 11.95
C LYS A 597 -25.61 -14.98 10.94
N ARG A 598 -25.14 -13.75 10.83
CA ARG A 598 -25.65 -12.79 9.84
C ARG A 598 -25.07 -13.16 8.48
N ASP A 599 -25.93 -13.30 7.49
CA ASP A 599 -25.56 -13.49 6.10
C ASP A 599 -24.86 -12.24 5.57
N THR A 600 -23.94 -12.43 4.64
CA THR A 600 -23.09 -11.37 4.09
C THR A 600 -23.20 -11.37 2.58
N ASP A 601 -23.14 -10.19 1.98
CA ASP A 601 -23.18 -10.02 0.51
C ASP A 601 -21.87 -10.48 -0.18
N ASP A 602 -20.94 -11.10 0.57
CA ASP A 602 -19.60 -11.50 0.10
C ASP A 602 -19.56 -12.76 -0.78
N ASN A 603 -20.62 -13.58 -0.80
CA ASN A 603 -20.60 -14.87 -1.50
C ASN A 603 -21.04 -14.79 -2.98
N ASP A 604 -21.25 -13.58 -3.52
CA ASP A 604 -21.89 -13.35 -4.84
C ASP A 604 -23.23 -14.09 -5.00
N GLU A 605 -23.86 -14.50 -3.88
CA GLU A 605 -25.16 -15.14 -3.86
C GLU A 605 -26.23 -14.08 -4.17
N GLU A 606 -27.09 -14.38 -5.15
CA GLU A 606 -28.20 -13.49 -5.51
C GLU A 606 -29.21 -13.39 -4.36
N VAL A 607 -29.93 -12.26 -4.32
CA VAL A 607 -31.03 -12.03 -3.39
C VAL A 607 -32.08 -13.15 -3.53
N ASP A 608 -32.47 -13.78 -2.42
CA ASP A 608 -33.52 -14.80 -2.41
C ASP A 608 -34.89 -14.14 -2.48
N GLU A 609 -35.40 -13.99 -3.71
CA GLU A 609 -36.70 -13.41 -4.04
C GLU A 609 -37.89 -14.11 -3.33
N ALA A 610 -37.82 -15.42 -3.10
CA ALA A 610 -38.88 -16.14 -2.40
C ALA A 610 -38.89 -15.79 -0.92
N LEU A 611 -37.70 -15.67 -0.32
CA LEU A 611 -37.52 -15.20 1.04
C LEU A 611 -37.91 -13.72 1.18
N VAL A 612 -37.58 -12.86 0.22
CA VAL A 612 -37.99 -11.44 0.19
C VAL A 612 -39.51 -11.32 0.30
N LYS A 613 -40.27 -12.04 -0.53
CA LYS A 613 -41.74 -12.03 -0.51
C LYS A 613 -42.31 -12.52 0.82
N LYS A 614 -41.73 -13.58 1.38
CA LYS A 614 -42.16 -14.15 2.66
C LYS A 614 -41.90 -13.19 3.82
N GLN A 615 -40.68 -12.65 3.91
CA GLN A 615 -40.27 -11.73 4.97
C GLN A 615 -40.99 -10.39 4.88
N THR A 616 -41.25 -9.87 3.67
CA THR A 616 -42.03 -8.64 3.46
C THR A 616 -43.42 -8.75 4.07
N LYS A 617 -44.15 -9.85 3.77
CA LYS A 617 -45.46 -10.12 4.40
C LYS A 617 -45.36 -10.26 5.91
N ARG A 618 -44.32 -10.93 6.40
CA ARG A 618 -44.14 -11.15 7.82
C ARG A 618 -43.82 -9.86 8.57
N LEU A 619 -42.96 -9.02 8.01
CA LEU A 619 -42.62 -7.69 8.54
C LEU A 619 -43.82 -6.76 8.54
N PHE A 620 -44.71 -6.84 7.56
CA PHE A 620 -45.97 -6.09 7.62
C PHE A 620 -46.80 -6.49 8.83
N ALA A 621 -47.00 -7.80 9.04
CA ALA A 621 -47.73 -8.30 10.20
C ALA A 621 -47.06 -7.88 11.52
N CYS A 622 -45.73 -8.02 11.65
CA CYS A 622 -45.04 -7.76 12.92
C CYS A 622 -44.55 -6.32 13.13
N VAL A 623 -44.73 -5.40 12.18
CA VAL A 623 -44.35 -3.98 12.33
C VAL A 623 -45.58 -3.08 12.21
N VAL A 624 -46.58 -3.44 11.41
CA VAL A 624 -47.76 -2.61 11.14
C VAL A 624 -49.01 -3.12 11.85
N GLU A 625 -49.32 -4.41 11.74
CA GLU A 625 -50.55 -4.98 12.32
C GLU A 625 -50.42 -5.17 13.83
N GLU A 626 -49.47 -6.00 14.26
CA GLU A 626 -49.19 -6.32 15.66
C GLU A 626 -47.67 -6.18 15.91
N PRO A 627 -47.20 -5.03 16.42
CA PRO A 627 -45.77 -4.80 16.65
C PRO A 627 -45.09 -5.89 17.50
N ASP A 628 -44.29 -6.74 16.86
CA ASP A 628 -43.45 -7.76 17.46
C ASP A 628 -41.97 -7.48 17.13
N VAL A 629 -41.33 -6.81 18.10
CA VAL A 629 -39.91 -6.48 18.06
C VAL A 629 -39.02 -7.72 18.00
N LYS A 630 -39.41 -8.84 18.62
CA LYS A 630 -38.60 -10.07 18.65
C LYS A 630 -38.47 -10.63 17.26
N GLU A 631 -39.60 -10.80 16.59
CA GLU A 631 -39.61 -11.36 15.24
C GLU A 631 -38.96 -10.42 14.23
N THR A 632 -39.16 -9.12 14.39
CA THR A 632 -38.47 -8.10 13.57
C THR A 632 -36.94 -8.23 13.70
N ILE A 633 -36.43 -8.42 14.93
CA ILE A 633 -35.00 -8.68 15.19
C ILE A 633 -34.55 -9.98 14.53
N ASP A 634 -35.32 -11.06 14.69
CA ASP A 634 -34.98 -12.39 14.17
C ASP A 634 -34.87 -12.38 12.62
N ILE A 635 -35.68 -11.55 11.94
CA ILE A 635 -35.60 -11.35 10.48
C ILE A 635 -34.41 -10.47 10.09
N LEU A 636 -34.36 -9.22 10.59
CA LEU A 636 -33.43 -8.21 10.07
C LEU A 636 -31.96 -8.45 10.48
N CYS A 637 -31.72 -9.13 11.61
CA CYS A 637 -30.35 -9.41 12.08
C CYS A 637 -29.67 -10.54 11.30
N ILE A 638 -30.42 -11.51 10.78
CA ILE A 638 -29.87 -12.67 10.06
C ILE A 638 -29.62 -12.35 8.59
N ASN A 639 -30.51 -11.59 7.96
CA ASN A 639 -30.37 -11.20 6.56
C ASN A 639 -29.09 -10.40 6.27
N SER A 640 -28.59 -10.57 5.05
CA SER A 640 -27.58 -9.67 4.47
C SER A 640 -28.14 -8.26 4.25
N ILE A 641 -27.26 -7.30 3.94
CA ILE A 641 -27.69 -5.93 3.68
C ILE A 641 -28.46 -5.88 2.36
N GLY A 642 -27.98 -6.57 1.32
CA GLY A 642 -28.69 -6.71 0.03
C GLY A 642 -30.09 -7.31 0.20
N GLN A 643 -30.22 -8.39 0.97
CA GLN A 643 -31.50 -9.02 1.25
C GLN A 643 -32.47 -8.06 1.99
N ASN A 644 -31.98 -7.34 3.01
CA ASN A 644 -32.79 -6.36 3.74
C ASN A 644 -33.23 -5.18 2.86
N GLN A 645 -32.37 -4.72 1.93
CA GLN A 645 -32.72 -3.67 0.98
C GLN A 645 -33.81 -4.13 0.01
N ALA A 646 -33.72 -5.36 -0.50
CA ALA A 646 -34.75 -5.93 -1.37
C ALA A 646 -36.09 -6.10 -0.63
N VAL A 647 -36.07 -6.56 0.62
CA VAL A 647 -37.24 -6.60 1.50
C VAL A 647 -37.82 -5.19 1.71
N SER A 648 -36.97 -4.19 1.95
CA SER A 648 -37.43 -2.80 2.11
C SER A 648 -38.12 -2.28 0.85
N ALA A 649 -37.55 -2.55 -0.32
CA ALA A 649 -38.09 -2.12 -1.61
C ALA A 649 -39.45 -2.78 -1.88
N LEU A 650 -39.55 -4.11 -1.77
CA LEU A 650 -40.82 -4.80 -1.96
C LEU A 650 -41.88 -4.40 -0.95
N PHE A 651 -41.48 -4.16 0.31
CA PHE A 651 -42.40 -3.67 1.35
C PHE A 651 -43.00 -2.32 0.96
N GLU A 652 -42.17 -1.39 0.47
CA GLU A 652 -42.64 -0.08 0.03
C GLU A 652 -43.57 -0.19 -1.17
N ASP A 653 -43.22 -1.00 -2.17
CA ASP A 653 -44.04 -1.24 -3.36
C ASP A 653 -45.39 -1.89 -3.02
N THR A 654 -45.42 -2.80 -2.03
CA THR A 654 -46.63 -3.57 -1.67
C THR A 654 -47.55 -2.81 -0.74
N TYR A 655 -47.00 -2.15 0.28
CA TYR A 655 -47.76 -1.62 1.41
C TYR A 655 -47.82 -0.12 1.48
N ASP A 656 -47.23 0.55 0.49
CA ASP A 656 -47.43 1.97 0.36
C ASP A 656 -46.93 2.71 1.62
N MET A 657 -45.81 2.25 2.15
CA MET A 657 -45.14 2.81 3.31
C MET A 657 -43.73 2.25 3.34
N SER A 658 -42.71 3.09 3.50
CA SER A 658 -41.35 2.56 3.64
C SER A 658 -41.24 1.73 4.91
N LEU A 659 -40.49 0.61 4.83
CA LEU A 659 -40.24 -0.23 6.00
C LEU A 659 -39.53 0.56 7.11
N GLY A 660 -38.62 1.47 6.75
CA GLY A 660 -37.97 2.38 7.71
C GLY A 660 -38.97 3.24 8.50
N ARG A 661 -39.99 3.78 7.82
CA ARG A 661 -41.06 4.55 8.48
C ARG A 661 -41.94 3.66 9.36
N ALA A 662 -42.27 2.45 8.90
CA ALA A 662 -43.05 1.49 9.67
C ALA A 662 -42.32 1.15 10.99
N LEU A 663 -41.03 0.81 10.91
CA LEU A 663 -40.18 0.56 12.08
C LEU A 663 -40.09 1.80 12.99
N GLY A 664 -40.01 2.99 12.38
CA GLY A 664 -39.92 4.25 13.10
C GLY A 664 -41.16 4.62 13.90
N LYS A 665 -42.34 4.13 13.50
CA LYS A 665 -43.62 4.25 14.21
C LYS A 665 -43.83 3.14 15.24
N ALA A 666 -43.43 1.91 14.90
CA ALA A 666 -43.67 0.73 15.71
C ALA A 666 -42.73 0.65 16.93
N PHE A 667 -41.50 1.12 16.78
CA PHE A 667 -40.44 0.99 17.79
C PHE A 667 -39.80 2.33 18.11
N ALA A 668 -39.15 2.44 19.27
CA ALA A 668 -38.49 3.65 19.73
C ALA A 668 -37.09 3.38 20.29
N GLY A 669 -36.33 4.45 20.52
CA GLY A 669 -35.02 4.41 21.16
C GLY A 669 -33.96 3.61 20.40
N ASN A 670 -33.07 2.95 21.15
CA ASN A 670 -31.90 2.27 20.59
C ASN A 670 -32.25 1.08 19.71
N VAL A 671 -33.35 0.39 19.99
CA VAL A 671 -33.79 -0.76 19.20
C VAL A 671 -34.25 -0.31 17.82
N LYS A 672 -35.05 0.76 17.73
CA LYS A 672 -35.38 1.40 16.45
C LYS A 672 -34.11 1.75 15.67
N ASN A 673 -33.15 2.40 16.31
CA ASN A 673 -31.88 2.79 15.68
C ASN A 673 -31.10 1.58 15.16
N ALA A 674 -31.04 0.48 15.92
CA ALA A 674 -30.38 -0.74 15.48
C ALA A 674 -31.09 -1.37 14.27
N LEU A 675 -32.42 -1.46 14.29
CA LEU A 675 -33.20 -2.03 13.18
C LEU A 675 -33.06 -1.18 11.90
N LEU A 676 -33.04 0.15 12.03
CA LEU A 676 -32.79 1.06 10.91
C LEU A 676 -31.36 0.92 10.35
N ALA A 677 -30.37 0.73 11.22
CA ALA A 677 -28.98 0.47 10.80
C ALA A 677 -28.83 -0.83 10.02
N LEU A 678 -29.61 -1.87 10.36
CA LEU A 678 -29.60 -3.16 9.67
C LEU A 678 -30.33 -3.14 8.33
N LEU A 679 -31.25 -2.19 8.15
CA LEU A 679 -32.03 -2.00 6.93
C LEU A 679 -31.28 -1.20 5.86
N GLN A 680 -30.49 -0.22 6.28
CA GLN A 680 -29.76 0.69 5.39
C GLN A 680 -28.34 0.18 5.13
N GLY A 681 -27.74 0.60 4.01
CA GLY A 681 -26.31 0.40 3.80
C GLY A 681 -25.48 1.20 4.82
N PRO A 682 -24.23 0.77 5.12
CA PRO A 682 -23.41 1.42 6.14
C PRO A 682 -23.20 2.91 5.88
N ALA A 683 -22.96 3.30 4.62
CA ALA A 683 -22.73 4.70 4.24
C ALA A 683 -23.96 5.59 4.54
N GLN A 684 -25.17 5.12 4.23
CA GLN A 684 -26.42 5.84 4.51
C GLN A 684 -26.66 5.98 6.00
N TRP A 685 -26.40 4.93 6.78
CA TRP A 685 -26.50 4.95 8.24
C TRP A 685 -25.52 5.94 8.87
N TYR A 686 -24.25 5.92 8.44
CA TYR A 686 -23.24 6.86 8.93
C TYR A 686 -23.58 8.30 8.56
N ALA A 687 -24.08 8.53 7.34
CA ALA A 687 -24.54 9.84 6.93
C ALA A 687 -25.66 10.37 7.85
N ALA A 688 -26.66 9.53 8.14
CA ALA A 688 -27.74 9.89 9.06
C ALA A 688 -27.25 10.12 10.50
N SER A 689 -26.32 9.28 10.96
CA SER A 689 -25.71 9.39 12.29
C SER A 689 -24.90 10.68 12.46
N LEU A 690 -24.19 11.11 11.41
CA LEU A 690 -23.47 12.39 11.35
C LEU A 690 -24.44 13.56 11.34
N ARG A 691 -25.52 13.51 10.55
CA ARG A 691 -26.51 14.59 10.50
C ARG A 691 -27.18 14.82 11.85
N ALA A 692 -27.66 13.74 12.47
CA ALA A 692 -28.26 13.80 13.81
C ALA A 692 -27.25 14.33 14.84
N ALA A 693 -25.97 13.99 14.71
CA ALA A 693 -24.92 14.50 15.59
C ALA A 693 -24.70 16.01 15.42
N PHE A 694 -24.75 16.55 14.20
CA PHE A 694 -24.63 18.00 13.96
C PHE A 694 -25.83 18.81 14.45
N GLN A 695 -27.05 18.24 14.41
CA GLN A 695 -28.26 18.91 14.88
C GLN A 695 -28.41 18.88 16.43
N GLY A 696 -27.74 17.97 17.11
CA GLY A 696 -27.83 17.81 18.58
C GLY A 696 -27.04 18.86 19.38
N MET A 697 -27.52 19.21 20.58
CA MET A 697 -26.93 20.27 21.44
C MET A 697 -25.61 19.92 22.17
N SER A 698 -25.08 18.70 22.05
CA SER A 698 -23.77 18.31 22.64
C SER A 698 -23.32 16.96 22.05
N HIS A 699 -22.01 16.76 21.85
CA HIS A 699 -21.34 15.50 21.44
C HIS A 699 -21.23 15.16 19.94
N CYS A 700 -21.30 16.15 19.03
CA CYS A 700 -21.06 15.90 17.61
C CYS A 700 -19.66 15.34 17.33
N ASP A 701 -18.64 15.85 18.02
CA ASP A 701 -17.23 15.51 17.77
C ASP A 701 -16.92 14.02 18.02
N LYS A 702 -17.51 13.43 19.07
CA LYS A 702 -17.36 12.00 19.40
C LYS A 702 -17.84 11.12 18.23
N THR A 703 -19.00 11.45 17.67
CA THR A 703 -19.59 10.73 16.53
C THR A 703 -18.74 10.93 15.28
N VAL A 704 -18.30 12.17 15.00
CA VAL A 704 -17.44 12.49 13.87
C VAL A 704 -16.12 11.72 13.93
N CYS A 705 -15.45 11.66 15.09
CA CYS A 705 -14.21 10.91 15.24
C CYS A 705 -14.40 9.40 15.05
N ARG A 706 -15.48 8.81 15.57
CA ARG A 706 -15.76 7.37 15.38
C ARG A 706 -16.03 7.06 13.92
N ILE A 707 -16.87 7.84 13.26
CA ILE A 707 -17.28 7.58 11.90
C ILE A 707 -16.13 7.89 10.93
N LEU A 708 -15.62 9.12 10.90
CA LEU A 708 -14.54 9.46 9.96
C LEU A 708 -13.24 8.73 10.31
N GLY A 709 -12.93 8.64 11.60
CA GLY A 709 -11.68 8.08 12.09
C GLY A 709 -11.62 6.56 12.08
N ALA A 710 -12.73 5.81 12.07
CA ALA A 710 -12.66 4.34 12.01
C ALA A 710 -12.75 3.75 10.58
N HIS A 711 -12.99 4.59 9.58
CA HIS A 711 -13.17 4.20 8.17
C HIS A 711 -12.00 4.63 7.29
N ASP A 712 -11.72 3.88 6.23
CA ASP A 712 -10.68 4.28 5.27
C ASP A 712 -11.20 5.36 4.32
N LYS A 713 -10.33 5.93 3.49
CA LYS A 713 -10.69 7.04 2.59
C LYS A 713 -11.82 6.68 1.63
N ASN A 714 -11.82 5.47 1.06
CA ASN A 714 -12.87 5.03 0.14
C ASN A 714 -14.24 5.00 0.83
N ASP A 715 -14.30 4.42 2.03
CA ASP A 715 -15.51 4.42 2.86
C ASP A 715 -15.98 5.84 3.16
N VAL A 716 -15.07 6.75 3.53
CA VAL A 716 -15.40 8.15 3.84
C VAL A 716 -15.94 8.89 2.61
N VAL A 717 -15.44 8.58 1.41
CA VAL A 717 -16.01 9.09 0.15
C VAL A 717 -17.44 8.60 -0.03
N GLN A 718 -17.72 7.31 0.19
CA GLN A 718 -19.08 6.78 0.09
C GLN A 718 -20.01 7.40 1.13
N ILE A 719 -19.54 7.60 2.37
CA ILE A 719 -20.30 8.29 3.43
C ILE A 719 -20.58 9.74 3.02
N ALA A 720 -19.60 10.46 2.47
CA ALA A 720 -19.77 11.84 2.03
C ALA A 720 -20.76 11.96 0.86
N LEU A 721 -20.71 11.04 -0.10
CA LEU A 721 -21.66 10.97 -1.21
C LEU A 721 -23.08 10.67 -0.73
N ALA A 722 -23.25 9.68 0.15
CA ALA A 722 -24.54 9.36 0.76
C ALA A 722 -25.11 10.55 1.57
N TYR A 723 -24.24 11.29 2.26
CA TYR A 723 -24.59 12.49 3.02
C TYR A 723 -25.08 13.61 2.12
N GLU A 724 -24.30 13.98 1.09
CA GLU A 724 -24.64 15.05 0.17
C GLU A 724 -25.92 14.73 -0.60
N LYS A 725 -26.05 13.48 -1.06
CA LYS A 725 -27.25 12.99 -1.74
C LYS A 725 -28.51 13.12 -0.87
N LYS A 726 -28.42 12.82 0.43
CA LYS A 726 -29.57 12.82 1.35
C LYS A 726 -29.94 14.20 1.88
N TYR A 727 -28.95 15.08 2.09
CA TYR A 727 -29.15 16.35 2.79
C TYR A 727 -28.90 17.60 1.94
N ASP A 728 -28.61 17.44 0.64
CA ASP A 728 -28.27 18.52 -0.31
C ASP A 728 -27.17 19.46 0.23
N THR A 729 -26.32 18.93 1.10
CA THR A 729 -25.27 19.64 1.81
C THR A 729 -24.02 18.78 1.81
N PRO A 730 -22.89 19.24 1.25
CA PRO A 730 -21.65 18.46 1.29
C PRO A 730 -21.23 18.21 2.74
N LEU A 731 -20.88 16.95 3.08
CA LEU A 731 -20.46 16.58 4.44
C LEU A 731 -19.33 17.49 4.98
N LYS A 732 -18.38 17.85 4.12
CA LYS A 732 -17.28 18.75 4.47
C LYS A 732 -17.73 20.13 4.93
N ALA A 733 -18.87 20.63 4.42
CA ALA A 733 -19.41 21.94 4.79
C ALA A 733 -19.97 21.92 6.21
N ASP A 734 -20.69 20.86 6.59
CA ASP A 734 -21.19 20.71 7.95
C ASP A 734 -20.05 20.41 8.94
N VAL A 735 -19.09 19.54 8.59
CA VAL A 735 -17.88 19.36 9.41
C VAL A 735 -17.13 20.69 9.60
N ALA A 736 -17.00 21.50 8.54
CA ALA A 736 -16.39 22.82 8.65
C ALA A 736 -17.20 23.80 9.52
N SER A 737 -18.50 23.62 9.66
CA SER A 737 -19.38 24.50 10.45
C SER A 737 -19.37 24.13 11.94
N TYR A 738 -19.35 22.83 12.25
CA TYR A 738 -19.48 22.33 13.62
C TYR A 738 -18.13 22.08 14.31
N CYS A 739 -17.09 21.69 13.57
CA CYS A 739 -15.75 21.45 14.12
C CYS A 739 -14.91 22.75 14.16
N LYS A 740 -13.87 22.81 15.00
CA LYS A 740 -12.97 23.98 15.12
C LYS A 740 -11.48 23.61 15.10
N GLY A 741 -10.61 24.59 14.86
CA GLY A 741 -9.15 24.46 14.99
C GLY A 741 -8.51 23.37 14.12
N ASN A 742 -7.45 22.74 14.60
CA ASN A 742 -6.75 21.66 13.90
C ASN A 742 -7.61 20.39 13.77
N TYR A 743 -8.53 20.16 14.70
CA TYR A 743 -9.52 19.09 14.58
C TYR A 743 -10.37 19.24 13.31
N LYS A 744 -10.94 20.44 13.06
CA LYS A 744 -11.63 20.77 11.81
C LYS A 744 -10.73 20.57 10.59
N ARG A 745 -9.48 21.05 10.67
CA ARG A 745 -8.52 20.95 9.55
C ARG A 745 -8.28 19.49 9.17
N LEU A 746 -8.02 18.63 10.15
CA LEU A 746 -7.78 17.20 9.95
C LEU A 746 -9.03 16.50 9.41
N ALA A 747 -10.21 16.74 10.00
CA ALA A 747 -11.45 16.11 9.58
C ALA A 747 -11.83 16.46 8.13
N VAL A 748 -11.78 17.75 7.76
CA VAL A 748 -12.05 18.17 6.38
C VAL A 748 -11.00 17.66 5.42
N ALA A 749 -9.71 17.68 5.80
CA ALA A 749 -8.64 17.12 4.97
C ALA A 749 -8.82 15.60 4.75
N TRP A 750 -9.26 14.86 5.76
CA TRP A 750 -9.53 13.43 5.64
C TRP A 750 -10.65 13.12 4.64
N ILE A 751 -11.69 13.96 4.61
CA ILE A 751 -12.84 13.85 3.68
C ILE A 751 -12.46 14.26 2.26
N ASP A 752 -11.78 15.39 2.09
CA ASP A 752 -11.63 16.05 0.78
C ASP A 752 -10.35 15.66 0.04
N LEU A 753 -9.29 15.28 0.76
CA LEU A 753 -8.02 14.91 0.13
C LEU A 753 -8.04 13.43 -0.28
N PRO A 754 -7.65 13.11 -1.53
CA PRO A 754 -7.49 11.73 -1.95
C PRO A 754 -6.32 11.08 -1.23
N ASP A 755 -6.23 9.75 -1.33
CA ASP A 755 -4.97 9.07 -1.05
C ASP A 755 -3.93 9.50 -2.09
N GLN A 756 -2.87 10.15 -1.64
CA GLN A 756 -1.82 10.66 -2.51
C GLN A 756 -1.06 9.52 -3.17
N LEU A 757 -0.97 8.34 -2.55
CA LEU A 757 -0.25 7.22 -3.15
C LEU A 757 -1.06 6.55 -4.25
N GLY A 758 -2.39 6.56 -4.16
CA GLY A 758 -3.28 6.20 -5.27
C GLY A 758 -3.28 7.23 -6.40
N GLN A 759 -2.96 8.50 -6.12
CA GLN A 759 -2.94 9.61 -7.09
C GLN A 759 -1.67 10.48 -6.96
N PRO A 760 -0.46 9.93 -7.17
CA PRO A 760 0.80 10.57 -6.79
C PRO A 760 1.11 11.86 -7.56
N THR A 761 0.53 12.02 -8.75
CA THR A 761 0.70 13.21 -9.60
C THR A 761 -0.27 14.33 -9.26
N LYS A 762 -1.31 14.07 -8.47
CA LYS A 762 -2.32 15.08 -8.11
C LYS A 762 -1.75 16.03 -7.07
N LYS A 763 -1.84 17.33 -7.32
CA LYS A 763 -1.40 18.34 -6.35
C LYS A 763 -2.36 18.39 -5.17
N ILE A 764 -1.81 18.31 -3.96
CA ILE A 764 -2.58 18.44 -2.72
C ILE A 764 -2.45 19.85 -2.17
N ASN A 765 -3.61 20.51 -2.07
CA ASN A 765 -3.76 21.77 -1.37
C ASN A 765 -4.48 21.50 -0.06
N LEU A 766 -3.77 21.64 1.07
CA LEU A 766 -4.39 21.54 2.37
C LEU A 766 -5.36 22.70 2.57
N PRO A 767 -6.62 22.44 2.93
CA PRO A 767 -7.56 23.50 3.20
C PRO A 767 -7.16 24.26 4.48
N THR A 768 -7.26 25.59 4.43
CA THR A 768 -6.96 26.48 5.56
C THR A 768 -8.20 26.76 6.40
N VAL A 769 -8.06 27.07 7.68
CA VAL A 769 -9.21 27.42 8.54
C VAL A 769 -10.01 28.58 7.95
N ALA A 770 -9.33 29.62 7.47
CA ALA A 770 -9.95 30.78 6.86
C ALA A 770 -10.76 30.41 5.61
N SER A 771 -10.17 29.64 4.67
CA SER A 771 -10.88 29.21 3.46
C SER A 771 -12.10 28.34 3.78
N MET A 772 -12.02 27.52 4.83
CA MET A 772 -13.13 26.68 5.27
C MET A 772 -14.24 27.50 5.95
N ASP A 773 -13.91 28.48 6.78
CA ASP A 773 -14.89 29.35 7.43
C ASP A 773 -15.66 30.19 6.40
N GLU A 774 -15.01 30.65 5.34
CA GLU A 774 -15.68 31.33 4.23
C GLU A 774 -16.61 30.39 3.44
N ALA A 775 -16.15 29.17 3.14
CA ALA A 775 -16.96 28.17 2.47
C ALA A 775 -18.21 27.78 3.30
N ALA A 776 -18.03 27.58 4.60
CA ALA A 776 -19.11 27.29 5.55
C ALA A 776 -20.12 28.45 5.62
N LYS A 777 -19.66 29.71 5.66
CA LYS A 777 -20.57 30.88 5.63
C LYS A 777 -21.42 30.94 4.36
N LYS A 778 -20.87 30.57 3.21
CA LYS A 778 -21.62 30.50 1.94
C LYS A 778 -22.66 29.38 1.93
N SER A 779 -22.40 28.24 2.58
CA SER A 779 -23.38 27.14 2.69
C SER A 779 -24.47 27.42 3.74
N ILE A 780 -24.14 28.06 4.87
CA ILE A 780 -25.10 28.44 5.91
C ILE A 780 -26.15 29.44 5.37
N GLY A 781 -25.80 30.28 4.39
CA GLY A 781 -26.74 31.16 3.69
C GLY A 781 -27.85 30.43 2.92
N ARG A 782 -27.67 29.14 2.58
CA ARG A 782 -28.72 28.26 2.05
C ARG A 782 -29.54 27.58 3.15
N ASN A 783 -28.90 27.17 4.26
CA ASN A 783 -29.56 26.45 5.36
C ASN A 783 -30.56 27.30 6.16
N LYS A 784 -30.39 28.62 6.23
CA LYS A 784 -31.27 29.51 6.99
C LYS A 784 -32.72 29.62 6.47
N ILE A 785 -33.04 28.99 5.34
CA ILE A 785 -34.40 28.93 4.75
C ILE A 785 -35.18 27.70 5.25
N ILE A 786 -34.51 26.75 5.91
CA ILE A 786 -35.05 25.42 6.27
C ILE A 786 -35.35 25.31 7.79
N ASP A 787 -34.90 26.25 8.60
CA ASP A 787 -35.07 26.24 10.07
C ASP A 787 -36.43 26.81 10.53
N ASN A 788 -37.54 26.15 10.21
CA ASN A 788 -38.77 26.32 10.99
C ASN A 788 -39.25 24.95 11.50
N ASP A 789 -39.12 24.83 12.82
CA ASP A 789 -39.56 23.76 13.71
C ASP A 789 -40.81 22.99 13.26
N GLU A 790 -40.60 21.74 12.87
CA GLU A 790 -41.40 20.55 13.22
C GLU A 790 -40.68 19.33 12.60
N ASP A 791 -39.92 18.58 13.40
CA ASP A 791 -39.39 17.27 13.03
C ASP A 791 -40.55 16.32 12.69
N VAL A 792 -40.94 16.28 11.42
CA VAL A 792 -41.85 15.29 10.86
C VAL A 792 -41.11 14.61 9.72
N ASP A 793 -40.68 13.38 9.96
CA ASP A 793 -40.24 12.36 9.00
C ASP A 793 -40.38 12.76 7.51
N ASP A 794 -39.36 13.43 6.96
CA ASP A 794 -39.30 13.84 5.54
C ASP A 794 -38.78 12.73 4.61
N ASP A 795 -39.07 11.46 4.94
CA ASP A 795 -38.93 10.35 3.97
C ASP A 795 -39.93 10.49 2.79
N ASP A 796 -40.99 11.31 2.96
CA ASP A 796 -41.99 11.56 1.92
C ASP A 796 -41.49 12.48 0.78
N GLU A 797 -40.37 13.19 0.95
CA GLU A 797 -39.82 14.14 -0.04
C GLU A 797 -38.56 13.62 -0.76
N ASN A 798 -38.07 12.43 -0.40
CA ASN A 798 -36.94 11.79 -1.08
C ASN A 798 -37.36 11.31 -2.50
N PRO A 799 -36.72 11.79 -3.59
CA PRO A 799 -37.03 11.39 -4.97
C PRO A 799 -36.74 9.92 -5.28
N GLU A 800 -36.00 9.22 -4.41
CA GLU A 800 -35.73 7.78 -4.54
C GLU A 800 -36.83 6.89 -3.93
N ASN A 801 -37.70 7.48 -3.10
CA ASN A 801 -38.87 6.82 -2.48
C ASN A 801 -40.15 7.22 -3.21
N ILE A 802 -40.15 7.11 -4.54
CA ILE A 802 -41.33 7.43 -5.34
C ILE A 802 -42.03 6.11 -5.63
N PRO A 803 -43.23 5.90 -5.04
CA PRO A 803 -44.00 4.69 -5.26
C PRO A 803 -44.24 4.50 -6.75
N ASN A 804 -44.40 3.24 -7.15
CA ASN A 804 -44.87 2.90 -8.48
C ASN A 804 -46.07 3.80 -8.87
N PRO A 805 -46.11 4.39 -10.09
CA PRO A 805 -47.25 5.21 -10.55
C PRO A 805 -48.63 4.53 -10.41
N SER A 806 -48.65 3.20 -10.38
CA SER A 806 -49.85 2.39 -10.12
C SER A 806 -50.26 2.30 -8.64
N SER A 807 -49.40 2.71 -7.69
CA SER A 807 -49.66 2.62 -6.25
C SER A 807 -50.55 3.75 -5.72
N PRO A 808 -51.35 3.51 -4.68
CA PRO A 808 -52.15 4.55 -4.02
C PRO A 808 -51.33 5.71 -3.39
N LEU A 809 -50.07 5.51 -2.99
CA LEU A 809 -49.23 6.54 -2.38
C LEU A 809 -48.72 7.49 -3.44
N TYR A 810 -48.50 7.02 -4.67
CA TYR A 810 -48.12 7.91 -5.75
C TYR A 810 -49.16 9.02 -5.86
N LYS A 811 -50.45 8.64 -5.79
CA LYS A 811 -51.59 9.55 -5.78
C LYS A 811 -51.65 10.41 -4.50
N ALA A 812 -51.33 9.85 -3.34
CA ALA A 812 -51.24 10.62 -2.09
C ALA A 812 -50.10 11.66 -2.12
N LYS A 813 -48.95 11.33 -2.71
CA LYS A 813 -47.79 12.22 -2.88
C LYS A 813 -48.09 13.35 -3.87
N ILE A 814 -48.69 13.06 -5.02
CA ILE A 814 -49.12 14.10 -5.98
C ILE A 814 -50.07 15.10 -5.31
N ARG A 815 -51.04 14.62 -4.50
CA ARG A 815 -51.93 15.50 -3.71
C ARG A 815 -51.18 16.30 -2.66
N LYS A 816 -50.24 15.67 -1.94
CA LYS A 816 -49.39 16.34 -0.94
C LYS A 816 -48.55 17.45 -1.58
N TRP A 817 -47.87 17.17 -2.70
CA TRP A 817 -47.06 18.14 -3.43
C TRP A 817 -47.90 19.27 -4.02
N THR A 818 -49.10 18.99 -4.52
CA THR A 818 -50.04 20.01 -5.01
C THR A 818 -50.48 20.95 -3.89
N ARG A 819 -50.83 20.40 -2.71
CA ARG A 819 -51.15 21.20 -1.52
C ARG A 819 -49.94 22.02 -1.05
N LYS A 820 -48.76 21.41 -1.00
CA LYS A 820 -47.50 22.05 -0.58
C LYS A 820 -47.04 23.14 -1.54
N LEU A 821 -47.27 22.97 -2.83
CA LEU A 821 -47.07 24.00 -3.84
C LEU A 821 -47.94 25.22 -3.54
N LYS A 822 -49.25 25.00 -3.32
CA LYS A 822 -50.19 26.08 -3.00
C LYS A 822 -49.84 26.77 -1.67
N GLU A 823 -49.52 26.02 -0.63
CA GLU A 823 -49.03 26.56 0.66
C GLU A 823 -47.77 27.41 0.46
N ALA A 824 -46.81 26.94 -0.35
CA ALA A 824 -45.59 27.68 -0.63
C ALA A 824 -45.85 28.96 -1.42
N GLU A 825 -46.82 28.97 -2.35
CA GLU A 825 -47.22 30.16 -3.10
C GLU A 825 -47.95 31.18 -2.23
N ASP A 826 -48.89 30.74 -1.40
CA ASP A 826 -49.64 31.59 -0.46
C ASP A 826 -48.70 32.27 0.56
N LEU A 827 -47.61 31.59 0.93
CA LEU A 827 -46.55 32.11 1.80
C LEU A 827 -45.48 32.93 1.07
N GLY A 828 -45.54 33.06 -0.27
CA GLY A 828 -44.53 33.75 -1.07
C GLY A 828 -43.17 33.04 -1.14
N ASN A 829 -43.09 31.76 -0.81
CA ASN A 829 -41.86 30.97 -0.82
C ASN A 829 -41.53 30.46 -2.24
N VAL A 830 -40.80 31.31 -2.98
CA VAL A 830 -40.44 31.08 -4.39
C VAL A 830 -39.68 29.77 -4.62
N TYR A 831 -38.81 29.37 -3.68
CA TYR A 831 -37.97 28.17 -3.81
C TYR A 831 -38.77 26.88 -3.61
N LYS A 832 -39.55 26.77 -2.53
CA LYS A 832 -40.41 25.60 -2.29
C LYS A 832 -41.46 25.45 -3.40
N ALA A 833 -42.02 26.57 -3.86
CA ALA A 833 -42.94 26.55 -4.98
C ALA A 833 -42.26 26.05 -6.27
N ALA A 834 -41.02 26.46 -6.57
CA ALA A 834 -40.27 25.94 -7.71
C ALA A 834 -39.93 24.44 -7.58
N TYR A 835 -39.58 23.98 -6.37
CA TYR A 835 -39.28 22.58 -6.07
C TYR A 835 -40.50 21.67 -6.29
N TYR A 836 -41.65 21.96 -5.65
CA TYR A 836 -42.85 21.15 -5.81
C TYR A 836 -43.43 21.23 -7.23
N ARG A 837 -43.28 22.38 -7.92
CA ARG A 837 -43.58 22.48 -9.37
C ARG A 837 -42.77 21.46 -10.18
N ARG A 838 -41.45 21.38 -9.95
CA ARG A 838 -40.58 20.45 -10.69
C ARG A 838 -40.94 18.99 -10.43
N LEU A 839 -41.29 18.63 -9.19
CA LEU A 839 -41.75 17.28 -8.86
C LEU A 839 -43.04 16.91 -9.60
N LEU A 840 -44.05 17.80 -9.60
CA LEU A 840 -45.31 17.54 -10.31
C LEU A 840 -45.15 17.40 -11.84
N VAL A 841 -44.10 17.97 -12.43
CA VAL A 841 -43.77 17.84 -13.86
C VAL A 841 -43.00 16.56 -14.16
N MET A 842 -42.07 16.19 -13.29
CA MET A 842 -41.26 14.96 -13.45
C MET A 842 -42.10 13.68 -13.29
N TYR A 843 -43.19 13.74 -12.52
CA TYR A 843 -43.98 12.58 -12.12
C TYR A 843 -45.41 12.70 -12.66
N PRO A 844 -45.67 12.13 -13.87
CA PRO A 844 -46.97 12.23 -14.49
C PRO A 844 -48.02 11.48 -13.66
N PRO A 845 -49.19 12.06 -13.47
CA PRO A 845 -50.26 11.43 -12.73
C PRO A 845 -50.89 10.16 -13.36
N ALA A 846 -50.40 9.72 -14.53
CA ALA A 846 -50.59 8.38 -15.10
C ALA A 846 -49.29 7.92 -15.80
N PRO A 847 -49.03 6.62 -15.98
CA PRO A 847 -47.82 6.14 -16.64
C PRO A 847 -47.66 6.66 -18.09
N PRO A 848 -46.44 6.96 -18.57
CA PRO A 848 -46.18 7.30 -19.97
C PRO A 848 -46.68 6.19 -20.92
N GLY A 849 -47.44 6.57 -21.94
CA GLY A 849 -48.05 5.63 -22.91
C GLY A 849 -49.50 5.25 -22.62
N ASN A 850 -50.10 5.74 -21.54
CA ASN A 850 -51.54 5.56 -21.28
C ASN A 850 -52.40 6.32 -22.32
N PRO A 851 -53.46 5.72 -22.91
CA PRO A 851 -54.33 6.37 -23.90
C PRO A 851 -55.03 7.63 -23.39
N LEU A 852 -55.47 7.64 -22.12
CA LEU A 852 -56.10 8.80 -21.48
C LEU A 852 -55.10 9.94 -21.26
N LEU A 853 -53.85 9.61 -20.92
CA LEU A 853 -52.76 10.60 -20.83
C LEU A 853 -52.46 11.22 -22.19
N THR A 854 -52.47 10.41 -23.25
CA THR A 854 -52.22 10.87 -24.63
C THR A 854 -53.34 11.78 -25.12
N GLY A 855 -54.61 11.37 -24.96
CA GLY A 855 -55.77 12.19 -25.32
C GLY A 855 -55.83 13.50 -24.51
N TYR A 856 -55.49 13.45 -23.23
CA TYR A 856 -55.40 14.66 -22.40
C TYR A 856 -54.32 15.63 -22.89
N LEU A 857 -53.12 15.14 -23.22
CA LEU A 857 -52.03 15.97 -23.74
C LEU A 857 -52.41 16.61 -25.08
N GLU A 858 -53.12 15.90 -25.96
CA GLU A 858 -53.62 16.47 -27.22
C GLU A 858 -54.64 17.59 -26.99
N ALA A 859 -55.58 17.38 -26.06
CA ALA A 859 -56.57 18.39 -25.70
C ALA A 859 -55.93 19.63 -25.04
N LEU A 860 -54.96 19.39 -24.15
CA LEU A 860 -54.19 20.43 -23.46
C LEU A 860 -53.35 21.26 -24.45
N LYS A 861 -52.78 20.60 -25.47
CA LYS A 861 -52.06 21.27 -26.56
C LYS A 861 -52.98 22.21 -27.34
N ALA A 862 -54.16 21.71 -27.74
CA ALA A 862 -55.14 22.50 -28.49
C ALA A 862 -55.58 23.72 -27.69
N GLU A 863 -55.86 23.55 -26.39
CA GLU A 863 -56.37 24.65 -25.57
C GLU A 863 -55.32 25.72 -25.23
N TYR A 864 -54.09 25.31 -24.92
CA TYR A 864 -53.08 26.24 -24.38
C TYR A 864 -51.96 26.62 -25.36
N GLU A 865 -51.66 25.82 -26.39
CA GLU A 865 -50.75 26.24 -27.48
C GLU A 865 -51.50 26.82 -28.69
N ASN A 866 -52.62 26.23 -29.09
CA ASN A 866 -53.38 26.70 -30.26
C ASN A 866 -54.44 27.77 -29.92
N GLY A 867 -54.79 27.91 -28.63
CA GLY A 867 -55.72 28.93 -28.12
C GLY A 867 -57.20 28.54 -28.16
N ASP A 868 -57.50 27.25 -28.36
CA ASP A 868 -58.86 26.72 -28.50
C ASP A 868 -59.49 26.49 -27.12
N LYS A 869 -60.19 27.51 -26.60
CA LYS A 869 -60.80 27.46 -25.26
C LYS A 869 -61.88 26.39 -25.14
N GLY A 870 -61.85 25.60 -24.06
CA GLY A 870 -62.86 24.59 -23.72
C GLY A 870 -62.57 23.17 -24.21
N ILE A 871 -61.50 22.95 -24.98
CA ILE A 871 -61.19 21.65 -25.59
C ILE A 871 -60.82 20.58 -24.55
N VAL A 872 -60.10 20.92 -23.48
CA VAL A 872 -59.81 19.97 -22.38
C VAL A 872 -61.09 19.50 -21.70
N LYS A 873 -62.08 20.38 -21.56
CA LYS A 873 -63.37 20.05 -20.97
C LYS A 873 -64.21 19.17 -21.90
N GLU A 874 -64.26 19.50 -23.19
CA GLU A 874 -64.96 18.68 -24.20
C GLU A 874 -64.33 17.28 -24.33
N TRP A 875 -63.00 17.20 -24.31
CA TRP A 875 -62.28 15.93 -24.26
C TRP A 875 -62.69 15.12 -23.03
N LEU A 876 -62.64 15.71 -21.83
CA LEU A 876 -62.99 15.06 -20.57
C LEU A 876 -64.46 14.57 -20.56
N ASP A 877 -65.37 15.36 -21.12
CA ASP A 877 -66.79 14.99 -21.26
C ASP A 877 -66.97 13.81 -22.23
N SER A 878 -66.12 13.72 -23.27
CA SER A 878 -66.14 12.65 -24.29
C SER A 878 -65.53 11.31 -23.86
N VAL A 879 -64.76 11.27 -22.77
CA VAL A 879 -64.21 10.02 -22.23
C VAL A 879 -65.35 9.12 -21.73
N ASP A 880 -65.43 7.91 -22.29
CA ASP A 880 -66.37 6.87 -21.89
C ASP A 880 -65.96 6.28 -20.52
N GLU A 881 -66.91 6.18 -19.59
CA GLU A 881 -66.65 5.61 -18.25
C GLU A 881 -66.20 4.14 -18.30
N SER A 882 -66.50 3.42 -19.39
CA SER A 882 -66.03 2.04 -19.61
C SER A 882 -64.59 1.93 -20.12
N GLU A 883 -63.99 3.05 -20.57
CA GLU A 883 -62.57 3.14 -20.96
C GLU A 883 -61.68 3.60 -19.78
N VAL A 884 -62.28 3.84 -18.61
CA VAL A 884 -61.63 4.22 -17.36
C VAL A 884 -61.37 2.92 -16.58
N GLY A 885 -60.20 2.30 -16.78
CA GLY A 885 -60.03 0.88 -16.51
C GLY A 885 -60.01 0.41 -15.05
N ASP A 886 -60.13 -0.92 -14.93
CA ASP A 886 -60.15 -1.68 -13.68
C ASP A 886 -58.74 -2.14 -13.22
N ASP A 887 -57.71 -1.93 -14.03
CA ASP A 887 -56.34 -2.42 -13.83
C ASP A 887 -55.45 -1.51 -12.96
N GLU A 888 -54.37 -2.07 -12.40
CA GLU A 888 -53.37 -1.34 -11.61
C GLU A 888 -52.54 -0.37 -12.48
N GLY A 889 -53.03 0.85 -12.64
CA GLY A 889 -52.34 1.93 -13.37
C GLY A 889 -53.26 2.89 -14.12
N GLU A 890 -54.57 2.58 -14.19
CA GLU A 890 -55.55 3.41 -14.88
C GLU A 890 -56.38 4.25 -13.89
N ALA A 891 -57.03 5.32 -14.38
CA ALA A 891 -58.02 6.04 -13.58
C ALA A 891 -59.19 5.07 -13.31
N LYS A 892 -59.65 4.96 -12.06
CA LYS A 892 -60.69 4.00 -11.65
C LYS A 892 -62.13 4.55 -11.77
N SER A 893 -62.27 5.86 -11.98
CA SER A 893 -63.55 6.51 -12.25
C SER A 893 -63.34 7.85 -12.93
N LYS A 894 -64.34 8.31 -13.69
CA LYS A 894 -64.34 9.60 -14.39
C LYS A 894 -64.14 10.77 -13.42
N ASP A 895 -64.65 10.66 -12.18
CA ASP A 895 -64.43 11.66 -11.13
C ASP A 895 -62.94 11.85 -10.78
N VAL A 896 -62.16 10.77 -10.77
CA VAL A 896 -60.70 10.84 -10.54
C VAL A 896 -60.00 11.52 -11.71
N LEU A 897 -60.46 11.28 -12.94
CA LEU A 897 -59.97 11.92 -14.16
C LEU A 897 -60.30 13.43 -14.19
N VAL A 898 -61.45 13.83 -13.65
CA VAL A 898 -61.88 15.23 -13.53
C VAL A 898 -61.01 15.99 -12.53
N GLU A 899 -60.74 15.43 -11.36
CA GLU A 899 -59.85 16.03 -10.36
C GLU A 899 -58.42 16.17 -10.92
N TRP A 900 -57.97 15.13 -11.63
CA TRP A 900 -56.67 15.04 -12.29
C TRP A 900 -56.42 16.14 -13.33
N VAL A 901 -57.38 16.32 -14.25
CA VAL A 901 -57.35 17.39 -15.25
C VAL A 901 -57.46 18.76 -14.59
N GLY A 902 -58.27 18.89 -13.52
CA GLY A 902 -58.42 20.15 -12.79
C GLY A 902 -57.12 20.68 -12.19
N VAL A 903 -56.28 19.81 -11.63
CA VAL A 903 -54.97 20.19 -11.06
C VAL A 903 -53.99 20.62 -12.14
N THR A 904 -53.85 19.82 -13.19
CA THR A 904 -52.83 20.03 -14.23
C THR A 904 -53.17 21.18 -15.18
N SER A 905 -54.44 21.35 -15.54
CA SER A 905 -54.91 22.50 -16.33
C SER A 905 -54.75 23.83 -15.58
N ALA A 906 -54.99 23.84 -14.26
CA ALA A 906 -54.77 25.02 -13.42
C ALA A 906 -53.28 25.43 -13.38
N MET A 907 -52.36 24.47 -13.36
CA MET A 907 -50.91 24.73 -13.40
C MET A 907 -50.48 25.39 -14.72
N VAL A 908 -51.00 24.91 -15.86
CA VAL A 908 -50.70 25.50 -17.18
C VAL A 908 -51.35 26.88 -17.32
N ALA A 909 -52.61 27.05 -16.88
CA ALA A 909 -53.32 28.33 -16.90
C ALA A 909 -52.62 29.41 -16.05
N ALA A 910 -52.06 29.02 -14.90
CA ALA A 910 -51.30 29.90 -14.03
C ALA A 910 -49.83 30.10 -14.48
N LYS A 911 -49.43 29.56 -15.64
CA LYS A 911 -48.07 29.59 -16.21
C LYS A 911 -47.00 29.00 -15.26
N HIS A 912 -47.39 28.09 -14.40
CA HIS A 912 -46.47 27.40 -13.49
C HIS A 912 -45.61 26.36 -14.22
N VAL A 913 -46.09 25.85 -15.35
CA VAL A 913 -45.38 24.96 -16.27
C VAL A 913 -45.86 25.25 -17.70
N THR A 914 -44.99 25.07 -18.69
CA THR A 914 -45.38 25.13 -20.11
C THR A 914 -45.88 23.78 -20.61
N PHE A 915 -46.79 23.78 -21.59
CA PHE A 915 -47.20 22.54 -22.28
C PHE A 915 -45.99 21.77 -22.81
N LYS A 916 -44.99 22.47 -23.37
CA LYS A 916 -43.77 21.86 -23.91
C LYS A 916 -43.00 21.05 -22.86
N GLU A 917 -42.90 21.54 -21.63
CA GLU A 917 -42.24 20.83 -20.51
C GLU A 917 -43.03 19.60 -20.09
N ILE A 918 -44.36 19.71 -20.01
CA ILE A 918 -45.26 18.58 -19.69
C ILE A 918 -45.19 17.51 -20.79
N ASN A 919 -45.30 17.91 -22.05
CA ASN A 919 -45.28 17.01 -23.21
C ASN A 919 -43.92 16.31 -23.38
N GLN A 920 -42.81 17.01 -23.11
CA GLN A 920 -41.47 16.41 -23.10
C GLN A 920 -41.28 15.40 -21.96
N ALA A 921 -41.87 15.67 -20.79
CA ALA A 921 -41.76 14.77 -19.65
C ALA A 921 -42.67 13.53 -19.80
N TRP A 922 -43.85 13.68 -20.39
CA TRP A 922 -44.92 12.66 -20.33
C TRP A 922 -45.16 11.91 -21.65
N GLY A 923 -44.65 12.42 -22.78
CA GLY A 923 -45.02 11.96 -24.13
C GLY A 923 -44.11 10.91 -24.80
N THR A 924 -43.09 10.36 -24.15
CA THR A 924 -42.16 9.38 -24.79
C THR A 924 -42.19 8.01 -24.10
N PRO A 925 -42.50 6.90 -24.80
CA PRO A 925 -42.26 5.56 -24.29
C PRO A 925 -40.75 5.29 -24.28
N LYS A 926 -40.18 4.86 -23.15
CA LYS A 926 -38.80 4.34 -23.12
C LYS A 926 -38.80 2.97 -23.79
N GLN A 927 -38.01 2.81 -24.86
CA GLN A 927 -37.78 1.52 -25.53
C GLN A 927 -37.31 0.47 -24.52
N GLN A 928 -38.07 -0.61 -24.34
CA GLN A 928 -37.55 -1.84 -23.73
C GLN A 928 -36.57 -2.48 -24.72
N VAL A 929 -35.31 -2.61 -24.30
CA VAL A 929 -34.36 -3.49 -25.00
C VAL A 929 -34.80 -4.92 -24.71
N ALA A 930 -35.22 -5.64 -25.75
CA ALA A 930 -35.56 -7.06 -25.64
C ALA A 930 -34.30 -7.86 -25.27
N ALA A 931 -34.39 -8.66 -24.20
CA ALA A 931 -33.37 -9.66 -23.89
C ALA A 931 -33.42 -10.79 -24.92
N GLU A 932 -32.27 -11.14 -25.50
CA GLU A 932 -32.13 -12.31 -26.36
C GLU A 932 -32.32 -13.61 -25.55
N PRO A 933 -32.93 -14.67 -26.14
CA PRO A 933 -33.07 -15.95 -25.45
C PRO A 933 -31.73 -16.72 -25.40
N VAL A 934 -31.29 -17.04 -24.19
CA VAL A 934 -30.16 -17.95 -23.94
C VAL A 934 -30.58 -19.39 -24.24
N PRO A 935 -29.78 -20.20 -24.97
CA PRO A 935 -30.14 -21.58 -25.28
C PRO A 935 -30.06 -22.49 -24.04
N GLU A 936 -31.09 -23.31 -23.87
CA GLU A 936 -31.23 -24.33 -22.83
C GLU A 936 -30.18 -25.44 -22.99
N VAL A 937 -29.17 -25.50 -22.12
CA VAL A 937 -28.26 -26.66 -22.01
C VAL A 937 -28.75 -27.53 -20.86
N LYS A 938 -29.39 -28.66 -21.20
CA LYS A 938 -29.76 -29.70 -20.23
C LYS A 938 -28.52 -30.48 -19.81
N TYR A 939 -28.10 -30.34 -18.57
CA TYR A 939 -27.12 -31.22 -17.95
C TYR A 939 -27.83 -32.43 -17.32
N GLN A 940 -27.40 -33.64 -17.67
CA GLN A 940 -27.79 -34.90 -17.02
C GLN A 940 -26.78 -35.23 -15.92
N GLU A 941 -27.27 -35.61 -14.74
CA GLU A 941 -26.46 -36.14 -13.64
C GLU A 941 -25.81 -37.48 -14.02
N PRO A 942 -24.54 -37.75 -13.66
CA PRO A 942 -23.98 -39.08 -13.77
C PRO A 942 -24.45 -39.98 -12.62
N GLU A 943 -25.06 -41.11 -12.97
CA GLU A 943 -25.41 -42.21 -12.07
C GLU A 943 -24.16 -42.82 -11.40
N TYR A 944 -24.25 -43.01 -10.09
CA TYR A 944 -23.30 -43.78 -9.29
C TYR A 944 -23.57 -45.28 -9.42
N VAL A 945 -22.55 -46.06 -9.84
CA VAL A 945 -22.60 -47.53 -9.85
C VAL A 945 -21.47 -48.07 -8.97
N PRO A 946 -21.74 -48.89 -7.93
CA PRO A 946 -20.71 -49.47 -7.08
C PRO A 946 -20.22 -50.82 -7.64
N SER A 947 -18.92 -51.09 -7.58
CA SER A 947 -18.43 -52.48 -7.72
C SER A 947 -17.13 -52.77 -6.96
N TYR A 948 -17.30 -53.68 -6.01
CA TYR A 948 -16.44 -54.62 -5.27
C TYR A 948 -14.92 -54.68 -5.46
N VAL A 949 -14.26 -54.84 -4.31
CA VAL A 949 -12.85 -55.17 -4.10
C VAL A 949 -12.62 -56.67 -4.29
N VAL A 950 -11.57 -57.04 -5.03
CA VAL A 950 -10.96 -58.39 -5.01
C VAL A 950 -9.63 -58.29 -4.25
N ALA A 951 -9.45 -59.14 -3.25
CA ALA A 951 -8.23 -59.22 -2.45
C ALA A 951 -7.07 -59.81 -3.27
N ALA A 952 -5.92 -59.14 -3.24
CA ALA A 952 -4.64 -59.67 -3.69
C ALA A 952 -3.61 -59.64 -2.55
N THR A 953 -2.78 -60.67 -2.53
CA THR A 953 -1.76 -61.02 -1.53
C THR A 953 -0.72 -59.93 -1.22
N PRO A 954 -0.18 -59.86 0.02
CA PRO A 954 0.78 -58.83 0.38
C PRO A 954 2.16 -59.03 -0.30
N PRO A 955 2.77 -57.96 -0.86
CA PRO A 955 4.15 -57.96 -1.33
C PRO A 955 5.17 -57.84 -0.18
N PRO A 956 6.47 -58.17 -0.42
CA PRO A 956 7.53 -58.09 0.59
C PRO A 956 7.74 -56.64 1.10
N PRO A 957 8.37 -56.46 2.28
CA PRO A 957 8.45 -55.15 2.95
C PRO A 957 9.15 -54.12 2.05
N GLN A 958 8.37 -53.13 1.58
CA GLN A 958 8.88 -51.96 0.88
C GLN A 958 9.37 -50.94 1.93
N ALA A 959 10.54 -50.33 1.69
CA ALA A 959 10.98 -49.17 2.46
C ALA A 959 9.89 -48.09 2.34
N GLY A 960 9.28 -47.70 3.46
CA GLY A 960 8.17 -46.74 3.44
C GLY A 960 8.65 -45.40 2.92
N LEU A 961 8.00 -44.80 1.93
CA LEU A 961 8.35 -43.46 1.46
C LEU A 961 7.95 -42.42 2.53
N GLN A 962 8.88 -41.56 2.90
CA GLN A 962 8.66 -40.42 3.78
C GLN A 962 8.58 -39.14 2.93
N GLN A 963 7.59 -38.30 3.21
CA GLN A 963 7.48 -36.98 2.60
C GLN A 963 8.40 -36.00 3.34
N LEU A 964 9.29 -35.35 2.60
CA LEU A 964 10.21 -34.33 3.11
C LEU A 964 9.96 -33.00 2.39
N THR A 965 10.22 -31.89 3.08
CA THR A 965 10.10 -30.54 2.52
C THR A 965 11.49 -29.99 2.25
N ALA A 966 11.72 -29.51 1.02
CA ALA A 966 12.94 -28.78 0.64
C ALA A 966 12.62 -27.32 0.30
N THR A 967 13.56 -26.42 0.58
CA THR A 967 13.50 -25.02 0.16
C THR A 967 14.39 -24.84 -1.05
N VAL A 968 13.88 -24.22 -2.11
CA VAL A 968 14.64 -23.97 -3.34
C VAL A 968 15.76 -22.96 -3.04
N PRO A 969 17.04 -23.28 -3.29
CA PRO A 969 18.15 -22.37 -3.03
C PRO A 969 18.24 -21.28 -4.11
N TYR A 970 18.94 -20.18 -3.79
CA TYR A 970 19.19 -19.10 -4.73
C TYR A 970 19.94 -19.60 -5.98
N GLY A 971 19.44 -19.22 -7.16
CA GLY A 971 20.00 -19.62 -8.47
C GLY A 971 19.40 -20.90 -9.07
N VAL A 972 18.49 -21.59 -8.39
CA VAL A 972 17.79 -22.77 -8.91
C VAL A 972 16.31 -22.45 -9.17
N TYR A 973 15.78 -22.89 -10.32
CA TYR A 973 14.41 -22.61 -10.75
C TYR A 973 13.67 -23.90 -11.15
N GLY A 974 12.34 -23.80 -11.28
CA GLY A 974 11.48 -24.89 -11.76
C GLY A 974 12.06 -25.60 -12.99
N GLY A 975 12.10 -26.94 -12.92
CA GLY A 975 12.70 -27.82 -13.92
C GLY A 975 14.19 -28.15 -13.68
N GLN A 976 14.90 -27.44 -12.81
CA GLN A 976 16.29 -27.73 -12.48
C GLN A 976 16.43 -28.71 -11.30
N GLN A 977 17.53 -29.46 -11.25
CA GLN A 977 17.81 -30.39 -10.14
C GLN A 977 18.59 -29.72 -9.02
N MET A 978 18.21 -30.04 -7.78
CA MET A 978 18.95 -29.65 -6.57
C MET A 978 19.26 -30.86 -5.70
N GLN A 979 20.36 -30.80 -4.95
CA GLN A 979 20.76 -31.84 -4.00
C GLN A 979 20.10 -31.58 -2.65
N VAL A 980 19.48 -32.61 -2.05
CA VAL A 980 18.89 -32.55 -0.71
C VAL A 980 19.44 -33.68 0.14
N ASP A 981 19.90 -33.36 1.36
CA ASP A 981 20.31 -34.35 2.34
C ASP A 981 19.07 -34.91 3.05
N THR A 982 18.86 -36.23 3.00
CA THR A 982 17.77 -36.90 3.70
C THR A 982 18.13 -37.17 5.17
N PRO A 983 17.14 -37.35 6.08
CA PRO A 983 17.40 -37.56 7.52
C PRO A 983 18.29 -38.77 7.87
N ASN A 984 18.45 -39.72 6.94
CA ASN A 984 19.35 -40.87 7.07
C ASN A 984 20.77 -40.60 6.50
N GLY A 985 21.09 -39.37 6.11
CA GLY A 985 22.42 -38.93 5.66
C GLY A 985 22.73 -39.21 4.19
N GLN A 986 21.73 -39.54 3.37
CA GLN A 986 21.89 -39.80 1.95
C GLN A 986 21.62 -38.53 1.13
N ARG A 987 22.46 -38.24 0.14
CA ARG A 987 22.22 -37.15 -0.82
C ARG A 987 21.33 -37.62 -1.95
N MET A 988 20.24 -36.89 -2.20
CA MET A 988 19.31 -37.15 -3.30
C MET A 988 19.17 -35.93 -4.20
N ALA A 989 19.25 -36.14 -5.51
CA ALA A 989 18.90 -35.13 -6.49
C ALA A 989 17.37 -35.08 -6.65
N VAL A 990 16.78 -33.90 -6.45
CA VAL A 990 15.35 -33.65 -6.54
C VAL A 990 15.11 -32.55 -7.56
N THR A 991 14.16 -32.75 -8.46
CA THR A 991 13.79 -31.73 -9.46
C THR A 991 12.84 -30.73 -8.83
N VAL A 992 13.13 -29.44 -8.96
CA VAL A 992 12.26 -28.36 -8.48
C VAL A 992 11.01 -28.33 -9.36
N PRO A 993 9.79 -28.41 -8.80
CA PRO A 993 8.56 -28.30 -9.57
C PRO A 993 8.49 -26.99 -10.36
N ASP A 994 7.90 -27.05 -11.55
CA ASP A 994 7.74 -25.89 -12.43
C ASP A 994 6.98 -24.76 -11.71
N GLY A 995 7.46 -23.52 -11.89
CA GLY A 995 6.87 -22.33 -11.25
C GLY A 995 7.36 -22.01 -9.84
N LEU A 996 8.26 -22.83 -9.26
CA LEU A 996 8.90 -22.53 -7.98
C LEU A 996 10.31 -21.97 -8.18
N GLY A 997 10.65 -20.94 -7.40
CA GLY A 997 11.95 -20.27 -7.42
C GLY A 997 12.56 -20.15 -6.02
N PRO A 998 13.70 -19.45 -5.89
CA PRO A 998 14.43 -19.33 -4.63
C PRO A 998 13.55 -18.91 -3.45
N GLY A 999 13.63 -19.67 -2.36
CA GLY A 999 12.85 -19.43 -1.13
C GLY A 999 11.49 -20.13 -1.09
N ASN A 1000 10.96 -20.62 -2.22
CA ASN A 1000 9.78 -21.48 -2.20
C ASN A 1000 10.10 -22.84 -1.58
N THR A 1001 9.13 -23.44 -0.89
CA THR A 1001 9.24 -24.81 -0.38
C THR A 1001 8.37 -25.75 -1.17
N PHE A 1002 8.84 -26.98 -1.36
CA PHE A 1002 8.05 -28.05 -1.96
C PHE A 1002 8.32 -29.37 -1.28
N THR A 1003 7.36 -30.29 -1.38
CA THR A 1003 7.49 -31.62 -0.80
C THR A 1003 7.89 -32.65 -1.86
N PHE A 1004 8.75 -33.58 -1.46
CA PHE A 1004 9.18 -34.70 -2.28
C PHE A 1004 9.22 -35.97 -1.44
N LEU A 1005 9.15 -37.14 -2.10
CA LEU A 1005 9.17 -38.43 -1.43
C LEU A 1005 10.60 -39.00 -1.41
N ALA A 1006 11.06 -39.42 -0.23
CA ALA A 1006 12.33 -40.09 -0.02
C ALA A 1006 12.13 -41.46 0.63
N PRO A 1007 13.04 -42.44 0.46
CA PRO A 1007 12.98 -43.71 1.17
C PRO A 1007 13.14 -43.51 2.68
N GLY A 1008 12.14 -43.94 3.45
CA GLY A 1008 12.16 -43.96 4.91
C GLY A 1008 12.68 -45.29 5.49
N PRO A 1009 12.88 -45.36 6.81
CA PRO A 1009 13.39 -46.57 7.46
C PRO A 1009 12.41 -47.76 7.35
N PRO A 1010 12.90 -49.02 7.30
CA PRO A 1010 12.03 -50.20 7.18
C PRO A 1010 11.13 -50.36 8.42
N GLN A 1011 9.82 -50.54 8.20
CA GLN A 1011 8.84 -50.72 9.28
C GLN A 1011 8.74 -52.17 9.78
N PRO A 1012 8.58 -52.40 11.10
CA PRO A 1012 8.32 -53.73 11.67
C PRO A 1012 6.85 -54.16 11.51
N ALA A 1013 6.62 -55.47 11.36
CA ALA A 1013 5.30 -56.06 11.06
C ALA A 1013 4.29 -55.97 12.24
N PRO A 1014 2.98 -55.77 11.97
CA PRO A 1014 1.98 -55.56 13.01
C PRO A 1014 1.45 -56.88 13.63
N ALA A 1015 1.18 -56.86 14.94
CA ALA A 1015 0.55 -57.94 15.70
C ALA A 1015 -0.98 -57.74 15.83
N VAL A 1016 -1.74 -58.84 15.77
CA VAL A 1016 -3.22 -58.86 15.81
C VAL A 1016 -3.72 -59.12 17.24
N PRO A 1017 -4.74 -58.41 17.75
CA PRO A 1017 -5.86 -59.12 18.40
C PRO A 1017 -7.28 -58.50 18.32
N VAL A 1018 -8.23 -59.38 17.97
CA VAL A 1018 -9.61 -59.68 18.49
C VAL A 1018 -10.60 -58.57 18.91
N GLN A 1019 -11.78 -58.57 18.27
CA GLN A 1019 -13.00 -57.83 18.70
C GLN A 1019 -14.05 -58.73 19.37
N PRO A 1020 -14.94 -58.16 20.22
CA PRO A 1020 -16.31 -58.66 20.35
C PRO A 1020 -17.41 -57.58 20.15
N VAL A 1021 -18.31 -57.92 19.22
CA VAL A 1021 -19.78 -57.76 19.06
C VAL A 1021 -20.57 -56.60 19.75
N GLN A 1022 -21.36 -55.91 18.92
CA GLN A 1022 -22.35 -54.82 19.17
C GLN A 1022 -23.69 -55.28 19.81
N PRO A 1023 -24.55 -54.35 20.28
CA PRO A 1023 -25.78 -54.11 19.50
C PRO A 1023 -26.26 -52.64 19.41
N VAL A 1024 -27.13 -52.45 18.41
CA VAL A 1024 -27.67 -51.21 17.80
C VAL A 1024 -28.85 -50.61 18.59
N GLN A 1025 -29.01 -49.27 18.67
CA GLN A 1025 -30.32 -48.61 18.50
C GLN A 1025 -30.31 -47.07 18.38
N TYR A 1026 -31.32 -46.59 17.66
CA TYR A 1026 -31.66 -45.25 17.17
C TYR A 1026 -32.21 -44.28 18.23
N GLY A 1027 -31.99 -42.96 18.03
CA GLY A 1027 -33.03 -41.92 18.25
C GLY A 1027 -32.82 -40.89 19.37
N GLN A 1028 -32.58 -39.63 18.95
CA GLN A 1028 -32.91 -38.31 19.53
C GLN A 1028 -32.72 -37.99 21.04
N GLN A 1029 -32.03 -36.89 21.35
CA GLN A 1029 -32.63 -35.61 21.82
C GLN A 1029 -31.55 -34.64 22.38
N PHE A 1030 -31.81 -33.35 22.21
CA PHE A 1030 -30.97 -32.21 22.56
C PHE A 1030 -30.83 -31.95 24.07
N GLY A 1031 -29.65 -31.46 24.48
CA GLY A 1031 -29.36 -30.72 25.73
C GLY A 1031 -29.19 -31.63 26.95
N GLN A 1032 -28.23 -31.47 27.86
CA GLN A 1032 -27.22 -30.47 28.19
C GLN A 1032 -26.03 -31.30 28.75
N GLN A 1033 -24.80 -30.85 28.95
CA GLN A 1033 -24.34 -29.69 29.70
C GLN A 1033 -22.80 -29.81 29.72
N TYR A 1034 -22.14 -28.66 29.80
CA TYR A 1034 -20.69 -28.51 29.93
C TYR A 1034 -20.07 -29.32 31.09
N GLY A 1035 -18.80 -29.72 30.89
CA GLY A 1035 -17.89 -30.32 31.87
C GLY A 1035 -17.50 -31.73 31.42
N GLN A 1036 -16.23 -32.09 31.18
CA GLN A 1036 -15.08 -31.76 32.01
C GLN A 1036 -13.76 -31.98 31.25
N GLN A 1037 -12.77 -31.19 31.66
CA GLN A 1037 -11.37 -31.56 31.87
C GLN A 1037 -10.57 -32.19 30.73
N TYR A 1038 -9.68 -31.37 30.18
CA TYR A 1038 -8.32 -31.82 29.87
C TYR A 1038 -7.60 -32.27 31.15
N GLY A 1039 -7.05 -33.48 31.08
CA GLY A 1039 -6.17 -34.14 32.05
C GLY A 1039 -6.28 -35.65 31.80
N GLN A 1040 -5.25 -36.48 31.65
CA GLN A 1040 -3.82 -36.46 31.93
C GLN A 1040 -3.19 -37.63 31.11
N GLN A 1041 -2.05 -37.44 30.44
CA GLN A 1041 -0.69 -38.01 30.73
C GLN A 1041 -0.44 -39.49 30.31
N TYR A 1042 0.78 -39.98 29.99
CA TYR A 1042 2.17 -39.80 30.49
C TYR A 1042 3.20 -40.18 29.38
N ALA A 1043 4.31 -39.45 29.12
CA ALA A 1043 5.65 -39.33 29.79
C ALA A 1043 6.73 -40.33 29.28
N PRO A 1044 8.04 -39.95 29.19
CA PRO A 1044 9.00 -39.93 30.34
C PRO A 1044 10.08 -38.80 30.22
N GLN A 1045 11.10 -38.58 31.06
CA GLN A 1045 11.44 -38.77 32.49
C GLN A 1045 12.63 -37.81 32.73
N TYR A 1046 12.70 -37.11 33.87
CA TYR A 1046 13.96 -36.52 34.36
C TYR A 1046 14.06 -36.70 35.89
N GLN A 1047 15.21 -37.22 36.34
CA GLN A 1047 15.58 -37.34 37.76
C GLN A 1047 16.30 -36.07 38.26
N PRO A 1048 16.28 -35.80 39.58
CA PRO A 1048 16.57 -34.48 40.14
C PRO A 1048 18.02 -34.31 40.63
N TYR A 1049 18.52 -33.07 40.57
CA TYR A 1049 19.66 -32.61 41.38
C TYR A 1049 19.17 -31.46 42.30
N GLN A 1050 19.36 -31.63 43.61
CA GLN A 1050 19.16 -30.61 44.63
C GLN A 1050 20.50 -29.90 44.93
N GLN A 1051 20.47 -28.58 45.15
CA GLN A 1051 21.31 -27.85 46.13
C GLN A 1051 20.90 -26.36 46.25
N PRO A 1052 21.35 -25.58 47.27
CA PRO A 1052 20.59 -25.19 48.48
C PRO A 1052 20.36 -23.65 48.59
N PRO A 1053 19.83 -23.07 49.71
CA PRO A 1053 19.27 -21.72 49.72
C PRO A 1053 20.30 -20.63 50.08
N VAL A 1054 20.12 -19.43 49.52
CA VAL A 1054 20.87 -18.22 49.92
C VAL A 1054 19.92 -17.21 50.56
N GLN A 1055 20.23 -16.85 51.80
CA GLN A 1055 19.59 -15.81 52.61
C GLN A 1055 19.93 -14.41 52.09
N VAL A 1056 18.97 -13.48 52.13
CA VAL A 1056 19.27 -12.04 52.13
C VAL A 1056 18.59 -11.38 53.33
N VAL A 1057 19.41 -10.61 54.03
CA VAL A 1057 19.20 -9.97 55.33
C VAL A 1057 18.57 -8.58 55.15
N MET A 1058 17.57 -8.25 55.96
CA MET A 1058 17.19 -6.88 56.38
C MET A 1058 17.68 -6.70 57.84
N PRO A 1059 17.97 -5.49 58.41
CA PRO A 1059 17.08 -4.30 58.49
C PRO A 1059 17.89 -2.95 58.66
N PRO A 1060 17.42 -1.80 59.25
CA PRO A 1060 16.12 -1.48 59.86
C PRO A 1060 15.48 -0.11 59.55
N VAL A 1061 14.22 -0.02 59.99
CA VAL A 1061 13.31 1.14 60.05
C VAL A 1061 13.46 1.86 61.40
N THR A 1062 13.19 3.18 61.46
CA THR A 1062 12.33 3.93 62.43
C THR A 1062 12.66 5.47 62.38
N PRO A 1063 11.92 6.39 63.03
CA PRO A 1063 10.83 7.19 62.40
C PRO A 1063 10.96 8.72 62.64
N ASN A 1064 10.21 9.57 61.92
CA ASN A 1064 9.52 10.73 62.52
C ASN A 1064 8.68 11.56 61.55
N ALA A 1065 7.59 12.10 62.10
CA ALA A 1065 6.65 13.03 61.51
C ALA A 1065 7.10 14.49 61.64
N ALA A 1066 6.73 15.35 60.67
CA ALA A 1066 6.27 16.73 60.90
C ALA A 1066 5.71 17.33 59.59
N ALA A 1067 4.57 18.00 59.72
CA ALA A 1067 3.88 18.79 58.70
C ALA A 1067 4.71 20.00 58.22
N TYR A 1068 4.43 20.51 57.02
CA TYR A 1068 4.08 21.92 56.73
C TYR A 1068 3.85 22.09 55.22
N GLY A 1069 2.77 22.80 54.87
CA GLY A 1069 2.31 23.01 53.50
C GLY A 1069 3.21 23.93 52.69
N TYR A 1070 3.10 23.79 51.36
CA TYR A 1070 3.75 24.66 50.39
C TYR A 1070 2.72 25.47 49.60
N GLN A 1071 2.71 26.77 49.84
CA GLN A 1071 2.22 27.81 48.93
C GLN A 1071 3.28 28.08 47.84
N PRO A 1072 2.89 28.58 46.65
CA PRO A 1072 3.82 28.94 45.59
C PRO A 1072 4.35 30.38 45.74
N PRO A 1073 5.57 30.67 45.27
CA PRO A 1073 5.85 32.02 44.78
C PRO A 1073 6.81 32.03 43.57
N PRO A 1074 7.11 33.19 42.95
CA PRO A 1074 6.18 34.18 42.42
C PRO A 1074 6.54 34.58 40.96
N GLN A 1075 5.61 35.26 40.27
CA GLN A 1075 5.87 35.95 39.01
C GLN A 1075 6.56 37.31 39.23
N GLN A 1076 7.31 37.74 38.19
CA GLN A 1076 7.64 39.11 37.72
C GLN A 1076 9.16 39.46 37.70
N PRO A 1077 9.63 40.42 36.86
CA PRO A 1077 9.02 41.11 35.72
C PRO A 1077 9.89 41.12 34.43
N ARG A 1078 9.26 41.56 33.32
CA ARG A 1078 9.93 42.00 32.07
C ARG A 1078 10.90 43.16 32.34
N VAL A 1079 12.11 43.08 31.79
CA VAL A 1079 13.03 44.20 31.64
C VAL A 1079 13.28 44.45 30.15
N VAL A 1080 13.00 45.68 29.72
CA VAL A 1080 13.39 46.26 28.44
C VAL A 1080 14.70 47.01 28.69
N HIS A 1081 15.72 46.82 27.84
CA HIS A 1081 16.76 47.82 27.63
C HIS A 1081 17.42 47.73 26.25
N HIS A 1082 17.58 48.91 25.65
CA HIS A 1082 18.26 49.23 24.39
C HIS A 1082 19.79 49.09 24.46
N GLY A 1083 20.40 48.72 23.32
CA GLY A 1083 21.48 49.49 22.67
C GLY A 1083 22.96 49.24 23.06
N GLY A 1084 23.78 48.95 22.03
CA GLY A 1084 25.27 49.03 22.00
C GLY A 1084 25.96 47.72 22.41
N GLY A 1085 26.99 47.18 21.76
CA GLY A 1085 27.95 47.70 20.77
C GLY A 1085 29.35 47.13 21.14
N GLY A 1086 30.06 46.51 20.18
CA GLY A 1086 31.43 45.99 20.29
C GLY A 1086 31.57 44.59 20.92
N LEU A 1087 32.58 43.76 20.70
CA LEU A 1087 33.75 43.67 19.81
C LEU A 1087 34.45 42.34 20.24
N PHE A 1088 34.88 41.49 19.29
CA PHE A 1088 35.97 40.47 19.34
C PHE A 1088 36.31 39.64 20.60
N GLY A 1089 36.54 38.32 20.39
CA GLY A 1089 37.64 37.62 21.08
C GLY A 1089 37.52 36.10 21.24
N PHE A 1090 38.11 35.37 20.28
CA PHE A 1090 38.55 33.94 20.27
C PHE A 1090 37.52 32.81 20.17
#